data_AF-A0A556QVV1-F1
#
_entry.id   AF-A0A556QVV1-F1
#
_cell.length_a   1.000
_cell.length_b   1.000
_cell.length_c   1.000
_cell.angle_alpha   90.00
_cell.angle_beta   90.00
_cell.angle_gamma   90.00
#
_symmetry.space_group_name_H-M   'P 1'
#
loop_
_entity.id
_entity.type
_entity.pdbx_description
1 polymer ?
#
loop_
_entity_poly.entity_id
_entity_poly.type
_entity_poly.pdbx_seq_one_letter_code
_entity_poly.pdbx_strand_id
1 'polypeptide(L)'
;MSFNILPFVIILILLLLKSSFTKERLSKLKPSDAMMALIGCYVICTTILDYASEGFIYWYLLQFITAISLIGYAIDSKKEVPSWKIGRRWLISVVFCLPINVLWNWSGLVQAPSVFALALSVAHLTLTLFVLPLRISVRLVSVMLLVIIYAISRNGMGLLLSESGVFLISLLGLSLMIFFIIVYNKRKLASYKHHGHYLKSKIQEKQLKEQEEQQSGFDLYSDLETVRNNPMEAHTFIDQVMKEATQFISYLDSRPLYKEDLDLITNNFVIWDIFLKQRARSRNHIILIPVEVSLDELVRKLEVALDLESKTHPIPKLLIEPKDHKLPEKIICDANQMVSLLIMPVILSIASLDSSKDRFVTVQLYTTYLKYEPRNPAKDTSATDGCFPAIALVIGNAVIPQEALPKIKSYYQDVTVGSEFSWHSVVQKESEWTSMEKRSIERIVRIHYGYLQFPASHKRPILIVVPCNVAAVRDEMISRILPSDPSISYREFKESMVTLTKAYNNLCTVADMRTIVLDELFLLVRRCYGFRRHASGQLFYVRALDIAQLVAEWVPYQPRPVYFSVLYGLVRYAGLPLAYVKANYSMDVYHFVESIVAVNKRQEMEPCGLYIGNRLKRIINREQLFVLCIKFAERLYDLRHAKDYIHLEEVKYMAQETLTIDIELGKKYLNAKIVEELVQAANQALEVCEGTC
;
A
#
# COMPACT_ATOMS: atom_id res chain seq x y z
N MET A 1 5.70 -9.19 59.86
CA MET A 1 6.96 -9.88 59.44
C MET A 1 7.87 -10.00 60.66
N SER A 2 8.87 -10.90 60.71
CA SER A 2 9.95 -10.73 61.71
C SER A 2 10.92 -9.67 61.20
N PHE A 3 11.33 -8.75 62.07
CA PHE A 3 12.25 -7.65 61.74
C PHE A 3 13.56 -8.16 61.11
N ASN A 4 13.94 -9.41 61.41
CA ASN A 4 15.13 -10.09 60.91
C ASN A 4 15.13 -10.34 59.39
N ILE A 5 13.99 -10.33 58.70
CA ILE A 5 13.91 -10.61 57.25
C ILE A 5 14.02 -9.32 56.41
N LEU A 6 13.58 -8.18 56.95
CA LEU A 6 13.63 -6.87 56.29
C LEU A 6 15.01 -6.50 55.72
N PRO A 7 16.15 -6.64 56.45
CA PRO A 7 17.47 -6.32 55.90
C PRO A 7 17.85 -7.21 54.70
N PHE A 8 17.49 -8.49 54.71
CA PHE A 8 17.76 -9.39 53.58
C PHE A 8 17.00 -8.98 52.32
N VAL A 9 15.74 -8.55 52.44
CA VAL A 9 14.95 -8.08 51.29
C VAL A 9 15.49 -6.75 50.75
N ILE A 10 15.93 -5.84 51.62
CA ILE A 10 16.58 -4.59 51.21
C ILE A 10 17.91 -4.87 50.47
N ILE A 11 18.74 -5.78 51.00
CA ILE A 11 19.98 -6.22 50.33
C ILE A 11 19.67 -6.85 48.97
N LEU A 12 18.63 -7.69 48.87
CA LEU A 12 18.20 -8.30 47.60
C LEU A 12 17.79 -7.24 46.57
N ILE A 13 17.01 -6.22 46.96
CA ILE A 13 16.64 -5.10 46.09
C ILE A 13 17.89 -4.33 45.61
N LEU A 14 18.84 -4.04 46.51
CA LEU A 14 20.09 -3.37 46.16
C LEU A 14 20.95 -4.20 45.18
N LEU A 15 21.03 -5.52 45.38
CA LEU A 15 21.73 -6.44 44.48
C LEU A 15 21.08 -6.50 43.09
N LEU A 16 19.74 -6.56 43.02
CA LEU A 16 18.99 -6.54 41.75
C LEU A 16 19.19 -5.22 40.98
N LEU A 17 19.32 -4.10 41.70
CA LEU A 17 19.58 -2.78 41.14
C LEU A 17 21.05 -2.53 40.80
N LYS A 18 22.02 -3.29 41.35
CA LYS A 18 23.48 -3.14 41.10
C LYS A 18 23.82 -3.00 39.61
N SER A 19 23.20 -3.82 38.75
CA SER A 19 23.39 -3.80 37.29
C SER A 19 22.82 -2.57 36.55
N SER A 20 22.08 -1.71 37.26
CA SER A 20 21.45 -0.49 36.72
C SER A 20 22.20 0.79 37.06
N PHE A 21 23.19 0.74 37.97
CA PHE A 21 23.96 1.91 38.42
C PHE A 21 25.16 2.28 37.53
N THR A 22 25.31 1.70 36.33
CA THR A 22 26.36 2.15 35.40
C THR A 22 26.04 3.55 34.85
N LYS A 23 27.04 4.42 34.74
CA LYS A 23 26.87 5.84 34.30
C LYS A 23 26.05 5.95 33.01
N GLU A 24 26.30 5.07 32.05
CA GLU A 24 25.62 5.01 30.75
C GLU A 24 24.13 4.61 30.85
N ARG A 25 23.78 3.66 31.74
CA ARG A 25 22.37 3.29 31.96
C ARG A 25 21.63 4.37 32.75
N LEU A 26 22.31 4.99 33.70
CA LEU A 26 21.76 6.10 34.50
C LEU A 26 21.50 7.36 33.67
N SER A 27 22.31 7.67 32.66
CA SER A 27 22.03 8.80 31.76
C SER A 27 20.79 8.55 30.90
N LYS A 28 20.58 7.31 30.45
CA LYS A 28 19.38 6.84 29.72
C LYS A 28 18.13 6.71 30.60
N LEU A 29 18.26 6.89 31.92
CA LEU A 29 17.20 6.81 32.93
C LEU A 29 16.63 8.19 33.34
N LYS A 30 17.10 9.30 32.75
CA LYS A 30 16.55 10.64 33.03
C LYS A 30 15.05 10.68 32.64
N PRO A 31 14.11 10.92 33.58
CA PRO A 31 12.69 11.12 33.26
C PRO A 31 12.46 12.51 32.64
N SER A 32 11.26 12.72 32.09
CA SER A 32 10.79 14.07 31.77
C SER A 32 10.35 14.82 33.04
N ASP A 33 10.40 16.15 33.00
CA ASP A 33 10.08 16.99 34.15
C ASP A 33 8.60 16.82 34.58
N ALA A 34 7.68 16.68 33.61
CA ALA A 34 6.28 16.32 33.86
C ALA A 34 6.12 14.97 34.60
N MET A 35 6.99 14.00 34.32
CA MET A 35 6.98 12.69 35.00
C MET A 35 7.52 12.78 36.42
N MET A 36 8.53 13.63 36.67
CA MET A 36 9.03 13.95 38.01
C MET A 36 7.92 14.58 38.87
N ALA A 37 7.24 15.60 38.33
CA ALA A 37 6.14 16.28 39.00
C ALA A 37 4.98 15.33 39.31
N LEU A 38 4.56 14.50 38.34
CA LEU A 38 3.45 13.55 38.50
C LEU A 38 3.71 12.53 39.62
N ILE A 39 4.92 11.99 39.74
CA ILE A 39 5.25 11.10 40.88
C ILE A 39 5.32 11.87 42.19
N GLY A 40 5.88 13.08 42.19
CA GLY A 40 5.90 13.93 43.38
C GLY A 40 4.48 14.18 43.93
N CYS A 41 3.56 14.60 43.06
CA CYS A 41 2.16 14.79 43.43
C CYS A 41 1.50 13.48 43.90
N TYR A 42 1.72 12.36 43.19
CA TYR A 42 1.20 11.05 43.60
C TYR A 42 1.65 10.66 45.00
N VAL A 43 2.96 10.76 45.30
CA VAL A 43 3.51 10.40 46.60
C VAL A 43 2.95 11.30 47.70
N ILE A 44 2.83 12.62 47.47
CA ILE A 44 2.19 13.53 48.43
C ILE A 44 0.75 13.08 48.72
N CYS A 45 -0.05 12.82 47.69
CA CYS A 45 -1.44 12.38 47.86
C CYS A 45 -1.54 11.05 48.62
N THR A 46 -0.71 10.06 48.29
CA THR A 46 -0.74 8.77 49.01
C THR A 46 -0.23 8.89 50.44
N THR A 47 0.85 9.65 50.69
CA THR A 47 1.37 9.86 52.06
C THR A 47 0.36 10.60 52.95
N ILE A 48 -0.44 11.52 52.40
CA ILE A 48 -1.54 12.17 53.14
C ILE A 48 -2.67 11.19 53.46
N LEU A 49 -3.03 10.30 52.51
CA LEU A 49 -4.04 9.27 52.73
C LEU A 49 -3.60 8.23 53.78
N ASP A 50 -2.35 7.75 53.68
CA ASP A 50 -1.74 6.85 54.66
C ASP A 50 -1.73 7.50 56.06
N TYR A 51 -1.25 8.75 56.16
CA TYR A 51 -1.24 9.53 57.39
C TYR A 51 -2.63 9.68 58.02
N ALA A 52 -3.65 9.97 57.22
CA ALA A 52 -5.02 10.11 57.69
C ALA A 52 -5.61 8.79 58.24
N SER A 53 -5.06 7.64 57.83
CA SER A 53 -5.49 6.32 58.29
C SER A 53 -4.72 5.78 59.51
N GLU A 54 -3.46 6.19 59.71
CA GLU A 54 -2.53 5.53 60.66
C GLU A 54 -1.79 6.49 61.62
N GLY A 55 -1.84 7.81 61.42
CA GLY A 55 -1.20 8.80 62.27
C GLY A 55 0.27 9.11 61.92
N PHE A 56 0.94 9.91 62.77
CA PHE A 56 2.27 10.44 62.45
C PHE A 56 3.39 9.41 62.65
N ILE A 57 4.08 9.06 61.56
CA ILE A 57 5.28 8.23 61.56
C ILE A 57 6.40 8.98 60.83
N TYR A 58 7.62 9.00 61.39
CA TYR A 58 8.80 9.64 60.78
C TYR A 58 9.08 9.21 59.31
N TRP A 59 8.59 8.03 58.94
CA TRP A 59 8.60 7.48 57.58
C TRP A 59 7.87 8.39 56.56
N TYR A 60 6.69 8.90 56.91
CA TYR A 60 5.88 9.76 56.05
C TYR A 60 6.52 11.13 55.83
N LEU A 61 7.17 11.70 56.86
CA LEU A 61 7.95 12.94 56.72
C LEU A 61 9.07 12.79 55.68
N LEU A 62 9.77 11.64 55.68
CA LEU A 62 10.86 11.37 54.73
C LEU A 62 10.33 11.18 53.29
N GLN A 63 9.16 10.57 53.11
CA GLN A 63 8.48 10.50 51.82
C GLN A 63 8.06 11.89 51.32
N PHE A 64 7.47 12.71 52.18
CA PHE A 64 7.01 14.06 51.86
C PHE A 64 8.17 14.97 51.42
N ILE A 65 9.29 14.95 52.15
CA ILE A 65 10.53 15.65 51.76
C ILE A 65 11.05 15.16 50.41
N THR A 66 11.02 13.84 50.17
CA THR A 66 11.45 13.25 48.90
C THR A 66 10.54 13.69 47.74
N ALA A 67 9.22 13.74 47.96
CA ALA A 67 8.25 14.13 46.96
C ALA A 67 8.31 15.62 46.61
N ILE A 68 8.43 16.51 47.61
CA ILE A 68 8.70 17.94 47.39
C ILE A 68 10.00 18.14 46.60
N SER A 69 11.05 17.35 46.90
CA SER A 69 12.32 17.41 46.17
C SER A 69 12.17 17.00 44.68
N LEU A 70 11.25 16.09 44.36
CA LEU A 70 10.94 15.73 42.96
C LEU A 70 10.18 16.86 42.23
N ILE A 71 9.20 17.48 42.89
CA ILE A 71 8.41 18.59 42.32
C ILE A 71 9.29 19.83 42.12
N GLY A 72 10.07 20.22 43.14
CA GLY A 72 10.98 21.36 43.05
C GLY A 72 12.01 21.20 41.93
N TYR A 73 12.52 19.98 41.72
CA TYR A 73 13.40 19.70 40.58
C TYR A 73 12.70 19.80 39.22
N ALA A 74 11.42 19.45 39.13
CA ALA A 74 10.63 19.59 37.90
C ALA A 74 10.33 21.04 37.53
N ILE A 75 10.20 21.93 38.52
CA ILE A 75 9.84 23.35 38.33
C ILE A 75 11.07 24.22 38.04
N ASP A 76 12.20 24.00 38.72
CA ASP A 76 13.42 24.84 38.60
C ASP A 76 14.62 24.04 38.06
N SER A 77 14.44 23.35 36.92
CA SER A 77 15.45 22.47 36.31
C SER A 77 16.63 23.22 35.64
N LYS A 78 16.83 24.51 35.94
CA LYS A 78 17.76 25.46 35.27
C LYS A 78 19.27 25.19 35.48
N LYS A 79 19.67 24.20 36.29
CA LYS A 79 21.09 23.90 36.56
C LYS A 79 21.57 22.72 35.72
N GLU A 80 22.74 22.86 35.11
CA GLU A 80 23.43 21.82 34.33
C GLU A 80 23.94 20.64 35.19
N VAL A 81 23.01 19.86 35.73
CA VAL A 81 23.33 18.64 36.46
C VAL A 81 23.51 17.48 35.47
N PRO A 82 24.64 16.73 35.51
CA PRO A 82 24.84 15.59 34.63
C PRO A 82 23.69 14.58 34.68
N SER A 83 23.19 14.16 33.50
CA SER A 83 22.03 13.28 33.33
C SER A 83 22.06 12.01 34.20
N TRP A 84 23.23 11.40 34.37
CA TRP A 84 23.40 10.21 35.21
C TRP A 84 23.21 10.47 36.71
N LYS A 85 23.51 11.69 37.22
CA LYS A 85 23.24 12.08 38.62
C LYS A 85 21.74 12.26 38.84
N ILE A 86 21.03 12.83 37.86
CA ILE A 86 19.57 12.99 37.88
C ILE A 86 18.90 11.62 37.86
N GLY A 87 19.24 10.76 36.89
CA GLY A 87 18.72 9.39 36.80
C GLY A 87 19.01 8.53 38.03
N ARG A 88 20.15 8.74 38.70
CA ARG A 88 20.46 8.08 39.99
C ARG A 88 19.54 8.56 41.12
N ARG A 89 19.35 9.87 41.29
CA ARG A 89 18.45 10.43 42.32
C ARG A 89 17.03 9.95 42.10
N TRP A 90 16.54 10.06 40.86
CA TRP A 90 15.23 9.55 40.43
C TRP A 90 15.02 8.08 40.79
N LEU A 91 15.94 7.19 40.38
CA LEU A 91 15.81 5.76 40.64
C LEU A 91 15.76 5.46 42.14
N ILE A 92 16.55 6.15 42.96
CA ILE A 92 16.54 6.01 44.42
C ILE A 92 15.20 6.49 44.99
N SER A 93 14.73 7.69 44.62
CA SER A 93 13.44 8.23 45.08
C SER A 93 12.25 7.33 44.71
N VAL A 94 12.19 6.83 43.47
CA VAL A 94 11.09 5.95 43.02
C VAL A 94 11.13 4.59 43.74
N VAL A 95 12.31 4.01 43.95
CA VAL A 95 12.44 2.75 44.70
C VAL A 95 12.12 2.95 46.18
N PHE A 96 12.50 4.09 46.76
CA PHE A 96 12.20 4.42 48.16
C PHE A 96 10.71 4.65 48.39
N CYS A 97 10.08 5.53 47.61
CA CYS A 97 8.68 5.91 47.80
C CYS A 97 7.66 4.83 47.38
N LEU A 98 8.01 3.91 46.46
CA LEU A 98 7.06 2.91 45.96
C LEU A 98 7.29 1.49 46.54
N PRO A 99 8.23 0.64 46.06
CA PRO A 99 8.36 -0.73 46.57
C PRO A 99 8.83 -0.78 48.02
N ILE A 100 9.69 0.13 48.50
CA ILE A 100 10.10 0.11 49.92
C ILE A 100 8.95 0.56 50.83
N ASN A 101 8.06 1.47 50.41
CA ASN A 101 6.84 1.77 51.17
C ASN A 101 5.93 0.53 51.32
N VAL A 102 5.78 -0.25 50.24
CA VAL A 102 5.06 -1.53 50.30
C VAL A 102 5.75 -2.52 51.26
N LEU A 103 7.09 -2.59 51.30
CA LEU A 103 7.79 -3.42 52.31
C LEU A 103 7.47 -2.96 53.73
N TRP A 104 7.41 -1.65 53.96
CA TRP A 104 7.13 -1.06 55.27
C TRP A 104 5.73 -1.45 55.76
N ASN A 105 4.71 -1.28 54.94
CA ASN A 105 3.32 -1.56 55.32
C ASN A 105 3.09 -3.06 55.61
N TRP A 106 3.77 -3.96 54.89
CA TRP A 106 3.71 -5.41 55.16
C TRP A 106 4.75 -5.93 56.18
N SER A 107 5.62 -5.05 56.70
CA SER A 107 6.61 -5.42 57.74
C SER A 107 5.96 -5.78 59.08
N GLY A 108 4.74 -5.28 59.34
CA GLY A 108 3.95 -5.56 60.56
C GLY A 108 4.19 -4.60 61.72
N LEU A 109 4.74 -3.40 61.46
CA LEU A 109 4.80 -2.32 62.46
C LEU A 109 3.50 -1.53 62.61
N VAL A 110 2.61 -1.58 61.61
CA VAL A 110 1.40 -0.75 61.57
C VAL A 110 0.17 -1.64 61.35
N GLN A 111 -0.88 -1.41 62.14
CA GLN A 111 -2.14 -2.15 62.10
C GLN A 111 -3.10 -1.56 61.07
N ALA A 112 -2.65 -1.50 59.82
CA ALA A 112 -3.45 -1.05 58.68
C ALA A 112 -4.74 -1.87 58.53
N PRO A 113 -5.86 -1.25 58.11
CA PRO A 113 -6.95 -1.99 57.48
C PRO A 113 -6.38 -2.74 56.27
N SER A 114 -6.36 -4.07 56.33
CA SER A 114 -5.65 -4.94 55.38
C SER A 114 -6.04 -4.73 53.91
N VAL A 115 -7.27 -4.27 53.66
CA VAL A 115 -7.78 -3.90 52.33
C VAL A 115 -7.12 -2.62 51.79
N PHE A 116 -6.95 -1.59 52.62
CA PHE A 116 -6.31 -0.33 52.22
C PHE A 116 -4.83 -0.53 51.91
N ALA A 117 -4.11 -1.23 52.80
CA ALA A 117 -2.71 -1.58 52.56
C ALA A 117 -2.50 -2.39 51.27
N LEU A 118 -3.41 -3.32 50.93
CA LEU A 118 -3.33 -4.05 49.66
C LEU A 118 -3.65 -3.17 48.45
N ALA A 119 -4.68 -2.32 48.52
CA ALA A 119 -5.03 -1.40 47.43
C ALA A 119 -3.91 -0.40 47.13
N LEU A 120 -3.30 0.18 48.17
CA LEU A 120 -2.11 1.03 48.05
C LEU A 120 -0.93 0.25 47.46
N SER A 121 -0.71 -0.99 47.90
CA SER A 121 0.36 -1.85 47.37
C SER A 121 0.18 -2.11 45.88
N VAL A 122 -1.05 -2.43 45.44
CA VAL A 122 -1.40 -2.57 44.02
C VAL A 122 -1.09 -1.29 43.25
N ALA A 123 -1.48 -0.12 43.77
CA ALA A 123 -1.24 1.17 43.12
C ALA A 123 0.27 1.49 43.00
N HIS A 124 1.04 1.31 44.08
CA HIS A 124 2.49 1.52 44.09
C HIS A 124 3.24 0.56 43.15
N LEU A 125 2.85 -0.71 43.08
CA LEU A 125 3.45 -1.69 42.16
C LEU A 125 3.08 -1.42 40.70
N THR A 126 1.83 -0.99 40.44
CA THR A 126 1.38 -0.56 39.11
C THR A 126 2.15 0.68 38.64
N LEU A 127 2.33 1.67 39.51
CA LEU A 127 3.12 2.85 39.20
C LEU A 127 4.60 2.49 39.01
N THR A 128 5.18 1.61 39.85
CA THR A 128 6.54 1.08 39.66
C THR A 128 6.71 0.42 38.28
N LEU A 129 5.71 -0.34 37.83
CA LEU A 129 5.66 -0.96 36.50
C LEU A 129 5.56 0.08 35.38
N PHE A 130 4.76 1.13 35.56
CA PHE A 130 4.56 2.21 34.59
C PHE A 130 5.77 3.14 34.46
N VAL A 131 6.47 3.44 35.56
CA VAL A 131 7.56 4.43 35.63
C VAL A 131 8.89 3.84 35.16
N LEU A 132 9.32 2.72 35.76
CA LEU A 132 10.68 2.23 35.59
C LEU A 132 10.85 1.41 34.30
N PRO A 133 12.08 1.27 33.75
CA PRO A 133 12.33 0.41 32.60
C PRO A 133 11.92 -1.04 32.87
N LEU A 134 11.32 -1.70 31.88
CA LEU A 134 10.68 -3.02 32.01
C LEU A 134 11.55 -4.08 32.72
N ARG A 135 12.86 -4.09 32.45
CA ARG A 135 13.81 -5.04 33.06
C ARG A 135 14.02 -4.81 34.57
N ILE A 136 13.87 -3.58 35.04
CA ILE A 136 13.99 -3.20 36.45
C ILE A 136 12.64 -3.38 37.13
N SER A 137 11.58 -2.86 36.52
CA SER A 137 10.25 -2.81 37.12
C SER A 137 9.65 -4.20 37.35
N VAL A 138 9.76 -5.12 36.38
CA VAL A 138 9.26 -6.50 36.54
C VAL A 138 9.97 -7.21 37.69
N ARG A 139 11.30 -7.06 37.81
CA ARG A 139 12.07 -7.67 38.91
C ARG A 139 11.64 -7.15 40.29
N LEU A 140 11.47 -5.84 40.43
CA LEU A 140 10.99 -5.24 41.67
C LEU A 140 9.57 -5.73 41.99
N VAL A 141 8.64 -5.65 41.04
CA VAL A 141 7.25 -6.09 41.24
C VAL A 141 7.18 -7.57 41.63
N SER A 142 7.94 -8.46 40.99
CA SER A 142 7.99 -9.89 41.37
C SER A 142 8.48 -10.13 42.80
N VAL A 143 9.55 -9.44 43.24
CA VAL A 143 10.03 -9.55 44.64
C VAL A 143 8.98 -9.04 45.63
N MET A 144 8.35 -7.91 45.31
CA MET A 144 7.33 -7.32 46.18
C MET A 144 6.08 -8.17 46.29
N LEU A 145 5.62 -8.78 45.19
CA LEU A 145 4.50 -9.73 45.20
C LEU A 145 4.82 -10.96 46.06
N LEU A 146 6.05 -11.49 46.00
CA LEU A 146 6.46 -12.60 46.88
C LEU A 146 6.43 -12.21 48.37
N VAL A 147 6.82 -10.97 48.72
CA VAL A 147 6.73 -10.47 50.11
C VAL A 147 5.27 -10.36 50.57
N ILE A 148 4.38 -9.82 49.71
CA ILE A 148 2.93 -9.73 50.01
C ILE A 148 2.33 -11.12 50.20
N ILE A 149 2.60 -12.06 49.29
CA ILE A 149 2.12 -13.46 49.38
C ILE A 149 2.62 -14.12 50.66
N TYR A 150 3.89 -13.97 51.00
CA TYR A 150 4.46 -14.50 52.24
C TYR A 150 3.79 -13.89 53.48
N ALA A 151 3.58 -12.57 53.51
CA ALA A 151 2.92 -11.90 54.62
C ALA A 151 1.45 -12.34 54.80
N ILE A 152 0.70 -12.48 53.72
CA ILE A 152 -0.69 -13.01 53.73
C ILE A 152 -0.69 -14.46 54.23
N SER A 153 0.19 -15.32 53.72
CA SER A 153 0.26 -16.73 54.13
C SER A 153 0.55 -16.91 55.63
N ARG A 154 1.30 -15.98 56.23
CA ARG A 154 1.67 -16.01 57.64
C ARG A 154 0.56 -15.48 58.56
N ASN A 155 -0.24 -14.52 58.09
CA ASN A 155 -1.32 -13.91 58.88
C ASN A 155 -2.64 -14.72 58.81
N GLY A 156 -2.66 -15.83 58.06
CA GLY A 156 -3.79 -16.75 57.97
C GLY A 156 -4.72 -16.46 56.79
N MET A 157 -5.15 -17.51 56.09
CA MET A 157 -5.97 -17.41 54.86
C MET A 157 -7.38 -16.84 55.09
N GLY A 158 -7.83 -16.70 56.34
CA GLY A 158 -9.18 -16.24 56.69
C GLY A 158 -9.55 -14.86 56.13
N LEU A 159 -8.56 -14.01 55.82
CA LEU A 159 -8.80 -12.71 55.20
C LEU A 159 -9.43 -12.82 53.79
N LEU A 160 -8.98 -13.80 52.99
CA LEU A 160 -9.46 -14.07 51.63
C LEU A 160 -10.84 -14.74 51.60
N LEU A 161 -11.27 -15.33 52.73
CA LEU A 161 -12.55 -16.03 52.89
C LEU A 161 -13.62 -15.17 53.60
N SER A 162 -13.28 -13.93 53.98
CA SER A 162 -14.23 -12.95 54.51
C SER A 162 -15.13 -12.36 53.42
N GLU A 163 -16.19 -11.64 53.78
CA GLU A 163 -17.06 -10.93 52.81
C GLU A 163 -16.27 -9.94 51.92
N SER A 164 -15.14 -9.41 52.39
CA SER A 164 -14.24 -8.57 51.60
C SER A 164 -13.44 -9.33 50.52
N GLY A 165 -13.40 -10.67 50.57
CA GLY A 165 -12.63 -11.54 49.67
C GLY A 165 -12.99 -11.37 48.19
N VAL A 166 -14.27 -11.15 47.87
CA VAL A 166 -14.73 -10.92 46.49
C VAL A 166 -14.12 -9.63 45.90
N PHE A 167 -14.05 -8.56 46.70
CA PHE A 167 -13.40 -7.31 46.30
C PHE A 167 -11.89 -7.49 46.09
N LEU A 168 -11.22 -8.26 46.96
CA LEU A 168 -9.79 -8.56 46.86
C LEU A 168 -9.46 -9.38 45.60
N ILE A 169 -10.28 -10.37 45.25
CA ILE A 169 -10.13 -11.17 44.02
C ILE A 169 -10.35 -10.32 42.77
N SER A 170 -11.39 -9.46 42.77
CA SER A 170 -11.66 -8.52 41.67
C SER A 170 -10.49 -7.55 41.45
N LEU A 171 -9.97 -6.97 42.54
CA LEU A 171 -8.81 -6.09 42.52
C LEU A 171 -7.56 -6.80 41.98
N LEU A 172 -7.32 -8.06 42.37
CA LEU A 172 -6.22 -8.87 41.84
C LEU A 172 -6.36 -9.11 40.33
N GLY A 173 -7.56 -9.46 39.86
CA GLY A 173 -7.84 -9.66 38.43
C GLY A 173 -7.60 -8.40 37.60
N LEU A 174 -8.14 -7.26 38.05
CA LEU A 174 -7.91 -5.94 37.44
C LEU A 174 -6.41 -5.59 37.39
N SER A 175 -5.68 -5.84 38.50
CA SER A 175 -4.24 -5.60 38.60
C SER A 175 -3.44 -6.42 37.58
N LEU A 176 -3.81 -7.69 37.37
CA LEU A 176 -3.18 -8.56 36.37
C LEU A 176 -3.45 -8.07 34.95
N MET A 177 -4.68 -7.65 34.63
CA MET A 177 -4.98 -7.06 33.31
C MET A 177 -4.17 -5.78 33.05
N ILE A 178 -4.11 -4.87 34.02
CA ILE A 178 -3.32 -3.63 33.93
C ILE A 178 -1.82 -3.96 33.77
N PHE A 179 -1.30 -4.95 34.51
CA PHE A 179 0.07 -5.44 34.36
C PHE A 179 0.36 -5.89 32.92
N PHE A 180 -0.47 -6.75 32.34
CA PHE A 180 -0.29 -7.23 30.96
C PHE A 180 -0.36 -6.09 29.94
N ILE A 181 -1.30 -5.15 30.08
CA ILE A 181 -1.44 -3.98 29.21
C ILE A 181 -0.18 -3.09 29.25
N ILE A 182 0.35 -2.79 30.44
CA ILE A 182 1.57 -1.97 30.59
C ILE A 182 2.80 -2.69 30.02
N VAL A 183 2.95 -3.99 30.27
CA VAL A 183 4.05 -4.80 29.73
C VAL A 183 4.00 -4.87 28.20
N TYR A 184 2.81 -5.10 27.63
CA TYR A 184 2.59 -5.13 26.19
C TYR A 184 2.93 -3.78 25.54
N ASN A 185 2.39 -2.67 26.05
CA ASN A 185 2.64 -1.34 25.53
C ASN A 185 4.13 -0.95 25.62
N LYS A 186 4.82 -1.31 26.71
CA LYS A 186 6.27 -1.09 26.84
C LYS A 186 7.10 -1.92 25.86
N ARG A 187 6.73 -3.17 25.59
CA ARG A 187 7.38 -3.99 24.54
C ARG A 187 7.16 -3.40 23.15
N LYS A 188 5.93 -3.00 22.84
CA LYS A 188 5.55 -2.36 21.55
C LYS A 188 6.34 -1.07 21.31
N LEU A 189 6.40 -0.18 22.31
CA LEU A 189 7.17 1.07 22.24
C LEU A 189 8.69 0.83 22.12
N ALA A 190 9.24 -0.19 22.80
CA ALA A 190 10.64 -0.56 22.66
C ALA A 190 10.98 -1.05 21.24
N SER A 191 10.07 -1.82 20.62
CA SER A 191 10.20 -2.26 19.22
C SER A 191 10.24 -1.05 18.27
N TYR A 192 9.30 -0.12 18.38
CA TYR A 192 9.30 1.11 17.57
C TYR A 192 10.57 1.95 17.75
N LYS A 193 11.07 2.11 18.99
CA LYS A 193 12.33 2.84 19.23
C LYS A 193 13.54 2.14 18.62
N HIS A 194 13.59 0.81 18.66
CA HIS A 194 14.69 0.06 18.03
C HIS A 194 14.63 0.17 16.50
N HIS A 195 13.44 0.05 15.91
CA HIS A 195 13.23 0.23 14.48
C HIS A 195 13.58 1.65 14.01
N GLY A 196 13.20 2.69 14.76
CA GLY A 196 13.57 4.08 14.46
C GLY A 196 15.07 4.35 14.57
N HIS A 197 15.77 3.74 15.53
CA HIS A 197 17.24 3.83 15.61
C HIS A 197 17.93 3.12 14.44
N TYR A 198 17.45 1.92 14.07
CA TYR A 198 17.95 1.18 12.90
C TYR A 198 17.74 1.98 11.60
N LEU A 199 16.58 2.62 11.44
CA LEU A 199 16.31 3.51 10.31
C LEU A 199 17.29 4.68 10.28
N LYS A 200 17.50 5.34 11.43
CA LYS A 200 18.39 6.51 11.54
C LYS A 200 19.86 6.16 11.25
N SER A 201 20.37 5.03 11.74
CA SER A 201 21.73 4.60 11.40
C SER A 201 21.88 4.27 9.92
N LYS A 202 20.88 3.60 9.33
CA LYS A 202 20.88 3.26 7.90
C LYS A 202 20.77 4.51 6.99
N ILE A 203 20.12 5.58 7.45
CA ILE A 203 20.09 6.88 6.77
C ILE A 203 21.46 7.57 6.82
N GLN A 204 22.15 7.58 7.97
CA GLN A 204 23.50 8.17 8.05
C GLN A 204 24.53 7.41 7.22
N GLU A 205 24.45 6.08 7.19
CA GLU A 205 25.30 5.23 6.34
C GLU A 205 25.06 5.47 4.84
N LYS A 206 23.81 5.80 4.47
CA LYS A 206 23.45 6.16 3.08
C LYS A 206 23.98 7.55 2.69
N GLN A 207 23.83 8.54 3.56
CA GLN A 207 24.32 9.91 3.33
C GLN A 207 25.84 9.98 3.14
N LEU A 208 26.61 9.09 3.80
CA LEU A 208 28.06 9.04 3.63
C LEU A 208 28.44 8.55 2.21
N LYS A 209 27.73 7.55 1.68
CA LYS A 209 27.95 7.03 0.32
C LYS A 209 27.49 8.00 -0.76
N GLU A 210 26.39 8.72 -0.51
CA GLU A 210 25.90 9.77 -1.42
C GLU A 210 26.94 10.91 -1.59
N GLN A 211 27.81 11.18 -0.60
CA GLN A 211 28.93 12.14 -0.76
C GLN A 211 30.12 11.57 -1.54
N GLU A 212 30.43 10.28 -1.42
CA GLU A 212 31.50 9.62 -2.18
C GLU A 212 31.14 9.51 -3.68
N GLU A 213 29.87 9.25 -3.99
CA GLU A 213 29.38 9.14 -5.38
C GLU A 213 29.18 10.50 -6.08
N GLN A 214 28.87 11.58 -5.33
CA GLN A 214 28.80 12.93 -5.92
C GLN A 214 30.15 13.47 -6.42
N GLN A 215 31.27 12.94 -5.93
CA GLN A 215 32.62 13.34 -6.39
C GLN A 215 33.06 12.65 -7.69
N SER A 216 32.41 11.55 -8.11
CA SER A 216 32.74 10.86 -9.37
C SER A 216 31.85 11.24 -10.55
N GLY A 217 30.68 11.85 -10.30
CA GLY A 217 29.72 12.21 -11.35
C GLY A 217 30.04 13.48 -12.16
N PHE A 218 31.12 14.21 -11.85
CA PHE A 218 31.38 15.53 -12.43
C PHE A 218 32.16 15.52 -13.77
N ASP A 219 32.78 14.41 -14.17
CA ASP A 219 33.56 14.33 -15.42
C ASP A 219 32.70 14.12 -16.68
N LEU A 220 31.44 13.70 -16.54
CA LEU A 220 30.60 13.19 -17.63
C LEU A 220 30.13 14.23 -18.66
N TYR A 221 30.28 15.52 -18.39
CA TYR A 221 29.84 16.59 -19.30
C TYR A 221 30.78 16.83 -20.49
N SER A 222 31.97 16.23 -20.50
CA SER A 222 33.04 16.52 -21.47
C SER A 222 32.90 15.76 -22.80
N ASP A 223 32.26 14.58 -22.81
CA ASP A 223 32.26 13.65 -23.95
C ASP A 223 31.01 13.72 -24.85
N LEU A 224 30.03 14.59 -24.55
CA LEU A 224 28.80 14.71 -25.35
C LEU A 224 28.99 15.53 -26.64
N GLU A 225 30.02 16.38 -26.75
CA GLU A 225 30.31 17.14 -27.98
C GLU A 225 31.17 16.38 -29.00
N THR A 226 31.95 15.38 -28.58
CA THR A 226 32.87 14.62 -29.44
C THR A 226 32.17 13.56 -30.30
N VAL A 227 31.10 12.94 -29.80
CA VAL A 227 30.42 11.79 -30.44
C VAL A 227 29.64 12.15 -31.72
N ARG A 228 29.36 13.43 -31.99
CA ARG A 228 28.60 13.87 -33.18
C ARG A 228 29.30 13.52 -34.52
N ASN A 229 30.58 13.16 -34.49
CA ASN A 229 31.44 13.10 -35.68
C ASN A 229 31.80 11.69 -36.19
N ASN A 230 31.41 10.59 -35.54
CA ASN A 230 31.78 9.23 -35.98
C ASN A 230 30.65 8.18 -35.85
N PRO A 231 30.20 7.53 -36.94
CA PRO A 231 29.06 6.60 -36.91
C PRO A 231 29.38 5.16 -36.47
N MET A 232 30.63 4.84 -36.09
CA MET A 232 31.08 3.47 -35.83
C MET A 232 30.92 3.03 -34.36
N GLU A 233 30.61 3.95 -33.44
CA GLU A 233 30.54 3.71 -31.98
C GLU A 233 29.12 3.42 -31.45
N ALA A 234 28.13 3.29 -32.34
CA ALA A 234 26.72 3.20 -31.98
C ALA A 234 26.38 1.98 -31.07
N HIS A 235 27.08 0.86 -31.20
CA HIS A 235 26.82 -0.34 -30.39
C HIS A 235 27.41 -0.25 -28.98
N THR A 236 28.65 0.25 -28.84
CA THR A 236 29.28 0.53 -27.55
C THR A 236 28.54 1.62 -26.77
N PHE A 237 27.99 2.62 -27.47
CA PHE A 237 27.10 3.61 -26.88
C PHE A 237 25.80 2.98 -26.34
N ILE A 238 25.15 2.09 -27.10
CA ILE A 238 23.94 1.36 -26.64
C ILE A 238 24.24 0.54 -25.38
N ASP A 239 25.35 -0.20 -25.33
CA ASP A 239 25.72 -1.01 -24.16
C ASP A 239 26.03 -0.15 -22.92
N GLN A 240 26.70 0.99 -23.10
CA GLN A 240 26.96 1.95 -22.03
C GLN A 240 25.66 2.59 -21.50
N VAL A 241 24.79 3.06 -22.40
CA VAL A 241 23.45 3.60 -22.04
C VAL A 241 22.59 2.53 -21.35
N MET A 242 22.67 1.27 -21.76
CA MET A 242 21.98 0.15 -21.09
C MET A 242 22.53 -0.15 -19.69
N LYS A 243 23.84 -0.03 -19.49
CA LYS A 243 24.50 -0.21 -18.19
C LYS A 243 24.15 0.91 -17.21
N GLU A 244 24.19 2.16 -17.67
CA GLU A 244 23.79 3.34 -16.90
C GLU A 244 22.30 3.31 -16.57
N ALA A 245 21.44 2.94 -17.53
CA ALA A 245 20.02 2.69 -17.27
C ALA A 245 19.83 1.62 -16.20
N THR A 246 20.59 0.52 -16.23
CA THR A 246 20.49 -0.56 -15.22
C THR A 246 20.89 -0.10 -13.82
N GLN A 247 21.93 0.74 -13.69
CA GLN A 247 22.31 1.36 -12.41
C GLN A 247 21.24 2.33 -11.91
N PHE A 248 20.71 3.19 -12.79
CA PHE A 248 19.64 4.13 -12.48
C PHE A 248 18.33 3.44 -12.07
N ILE A 249 17.97 2.33 -12.73
CA ILE A 249 16.84 1.46 -12.35
C ILE A 249 17.02 0.92 -10.92
N SER A 250 18.21 0.40 -10.61
CA SER A 250 18.52 -0.14 -9.27
C SER A 250 18.42 0.92 -8.17
N TYR A 251 18.86 2.15 -8.47
CA TYR A 251 18.75 3.31 -7.59
C TYR A 251 17.29 3.70 -7.33
N LEU A 252 16.47 3.90 -8.38
CA LEU A 252 15.06 4.32 -8.26
C LEU A 252 14.15 3.26 -7.62
N ASP A 253 14.39 1.96 -7.85
CA ASP A 253 13.58 0.89 -7.24
C ASP A 253 13.81 0.74 -5.71
N SER A 254 14.76 1.48 -5.13
CA SER A 254 15.14 1.41 -3.71
C SER A 254 14.60 2.55 -2.83
N ARG A 255 13.97 3.59 -3.42
CA ARG A 255 13.57 4.83 -2.74
C ARG A 255 12.27 5.41 -3.31
N PRO A 256 11.49 6.20 -2.55
CA PRO A 256 10.47 7.08 -3.12
C PRO A 256 11.07 8.02 -4.17
N LEU A 257 10.28 8.50 -5.14
CA LEU A 257 10.73 9.57 -6.04
C LEU A 257 10.91 10.88 -5.25
N TYR A 258 12.12 11.44 -5.27
CA TYR A 258 12.44 12.78 -4.76
C TYR A 258 12.64 13.77 -5.92
N LYS A 259 12.85 15.03 -5.58
CA LYS A 259 12.98 16.12 -6.56
C LYS A 259 14.20 15.97 -7.46
N GLU A 260 15.35 15.55 -6.91
CA GLU A 260 16.56 15.31 -7.71
C GLU A 260 16.35 14.15 -8.70
N ASP A 261 15.56 13.15 -8.30
CA ASP A 261 15.22 12.00 -9.14
C ASP A 261 14.38 12.44 -10.34
N LEU A 262 13.41 13.36 -10.13
CA LEU A 262 12.62 13.97 -11.21
C LEU A 262 13.50 14.79 -12.17
N ASP A 263 14.45 15.58 -11.66
CA ASP A 263 15.35 16.36 -12.51
C ASP A 263 16.24 15.44 -13.38
N LEU A 264 16.77 14.33 -12.82
CA LEU A 264 17.57 13.36 -13.56
C LEU A 264 16.76 12.56 -14.59
N ILE A 265 15.54 12.15 -14.22
CA ILE A 265 14.54 11.53 -15.10
C ILE A 265 14.32 12.39 -16.35
N THR A 266 14.18 13.70 -16.16
CA THR A 266 13.65 14.56 -17.23
C THR A 266 14.74 15.07 -18.17
N ASN A 267 16.01 15.07 -17.76
CA ASN A 267 17.15 15.33 -18.64
C ASN A 267 17.50 14.13 -19.54
N ASN A 268 17.13 12.90 -19.15
CA ASN A 268 17.57 11.66 -19.79
C ASN A 268 16.39 10.79 -20.28
N PHE A 269 15.48 11.39 -21.08
CA PHE A 269 14.24 10.74 -21.53
C PHE A 269 14.42 9.40 -22.26
N VAL A 270 15.53 9.18 -22.97
CA VAL A 270 15.84 7.90 -23.63
C VAL A 270 16.18 6.81 -22.62
N ILE A 271 17.05 7.11 -21.66
CA ILE A 271 17.33 6.23 -20.50
C ILE A 271 16.03 6.00 -19.71
N TRP A 272 15.10 6.95 -19.72
CA TRP A 272 13.81 6.84 -19.04
C TRP A 272 12.80 5.94 -19.74
N ASP A 273 12.67 6.00 -21.07
CA ASP A 273 11.84 5.03 -21.82
C ASP A 273 12.42 3.61 -21.71
N ILE A 274 13.76 3.46 -21.65
CA ILE A 274 14.43 2.20 -21.31
C ILE A 274 14.10 1.78 -19.87
N PHE A 275 14.21 2.69 -18.88
CA PHE A 275 13.83 2.47 -17.49
C PHE A 275 12.37 2.01 -17.37
N LEU A 276 11.43 2.59 -18.12
CA LEU A 276 10.02 2.17 -18.11
C LEU A 276 9.76 0.87 -18.88
N LYS A 277 10.47 0.60 -19.97
CA LYS A 277 10.47 -0.71 -20.64
C LYS A 277 11.02 -1.83 -19.72
N GLN A 278 11.89 -1.48 -18.76
CA GLN A 278 12.39 -2.38 -17.73
C GLN A 278 11.53 -2.39 -16.45
N ARG A 279 10.91 -1.28 -16.02
CA ARG A 279 10.04 -1.20 -14.84
C ARG A 279 8.60 -1.63 -15.11
N ALA A 280 8.16 -1.66 -16.37
CA ALA A 280 7.05 -2.54 -16.79
C ALA A 280 7.36 -4.04 -16.55
N ARG A 281 8.61 -4.36 -16.16
CA ARG A 281 9.07 -5.67 -15.65
C ARG A 281 9.40 -5.62 -14.13
N SER A 282 8.81 -4.72 -13.33
CA SER A 282 9.03 -4.54 -11.88
C SER A 282 7.81 -3.87 -11.18
N ARG A 283 7.30 -4.24 -9.99
CA ARG A 283 7.67 -5.34 -9.07
C ARG A 283 6.50 -5.99 -8.31
N ASN A 284 5.30 -5.40 -8.30
CA ASN A 284 4.14 -5.86 -7.50
C ASN A 284 2.92 -6.32 -8.33
N HIS A 285 3.04 -6.27 -9.65
CA HIS A 285 2.13 -6.94 -10.58
C HIS A 285 2.92 -8.08 -11.21
N ILE A 286 2.25 -9.14 -11.69
CA ILE A 286 2.96 -10.32 -12.19
C ILE A 286 3.77 -9.90 -13.43
N ILE A 287 5.09 -9.80 -13.24
CA ILE A 287 6.05 -9.32 -14.24
C ILE A 287 6.09 -10.34 -15.36
N LEU A 288 5.76 -9.96 -16.60
CA LEU A 288 6.16 -10.78 -17.73
C LEU A 288 7.64 -10.57 -18.03
N ILE A 289 8.42 -11.65 -18.02
CA ILE A 289 9.77 -11.71 -18.59
C ILE A 289 9.65 -12.42 -19.94
N PRO A 290 9.24 -11.72 -21.02
CA PRO A 290 9.09 -12.34 -22.33
C PRO A 290 10.44 -12.78 -22.86
N VAL A 291 10.55 -14.07 -23.18
CA VAL A 291 11.70 -14.71 -23.79
C VAL A 291 11.26 -15.41 -25.07
N GLU A 292 12.14 -15.43 -26.08
CA GLU A 292 11.92 -16.27 -27.27
C GLU A 292 12.16 -17.74 -26.90
N VAL A 293 11.16 -18.58 -27.11
CA VAL A 293 11.14 -20.00 -26.71
C VAL A 293 10.46 -20.81 -27.82
N SER A 294 11.01 -21.97 -28.17
CA SER A 294 10.38 -22.88 -29.14
C SER A 294 9.21 -23.64 -28.51
N LEU A 295 8.26 -24.11 -29.32
CA LEU A 295 7.15 -24.92 -28.80
C LEU A 295 7.66 -26.18 -28.10
N ASP A 296 8.66 -26.87 -28.66
CA ASP A 296 9.29 -28.05 -28.05
C ASP A 296 9.96 -27.73 -26.71
N GLU A 297 10.58 -26.57 -26.56
CA GLU A 297 11.19 -26.14 -25.30
C GLU A 297 10.12 -25.83 -24.24
N LEU A 298 8.98 -25.23 -24.64
CA LEU A 298 7.84 -25.01 -23.76
C LEU A 298 7.24 -26.35 -23.29
N VAL A 299 7.14 -27.34 -24.18
CA VAL A 299 6.70 -28.71 -23.85
C VAL A 299 7.65 -29.37 -22.86
N ARG A 300 8.96 -29.35 -23.11
CA ARG A 300 9.95 -29.93 -22.17
C ARG A 300 9.92 -29.25 -20.81
N LYS A 301 9.74 -27.93 -20.75
CA LYS A 301 9.57 -27.20 -19.48
C LYS A 301 8.31 -27.63 -18.73
N LEU A 302 7.21 -27.92 -19.45
CA LEU A 302 5.98 -28.45 -18.89
C LEU A 302 6.14 -29.88 -18.34
N GLU A 303 6.78 -30.77 -19.10
CA GLU A 303 7.08 -32.15 -18.68
C GLU A 303 7.93 -32.13 -17.39
N VAL A 304 9.02 -31.36 -17.37
CA VAL A 304 9.88 -31.19 -16.19
C VAL A 304 9.11 -30.60 -15.00
N ALA A 305 8.19 -29.66 -15.21
CA ALA A 305 7.38 -29.09 -14.15
C ALA A 305 6.40 -30.12 -13.54
N LEU A 306 5.79 -30.99 -14.36
CA LEU A 306 4.92 -32.07 -13.92
C LEU A 306 5.69 -33.17 -13.18
N ASP A 307 6.89 -33.52 -13.64
CA ASP A 307 7.79 -34.47 -12.96
C ASP A 307 8.24 -33.95 -11.58
N LEU A 308 8.38 -32.63 -11.40
CA LEU A 308 8.72 -32.05 -10.10
C LEU A 308 7.55 -32.09 -9.09
N GLU A 309 6.30 -31.99 -9.54
CA GLU A 309 5.07 -32.13 -8.74
C GLU A 309 4.66 -33.59 -8.47
N SER A 310 5.36 -34.57 -9.06
CA SER A 310 5.12 -36.02 -8.89
C SER A 310 5.14 -36.53 -7.44
N LYS A 311 5.72 -35.76 -6.51
CA LYS A 311 5.75 -36.05 -5.07
C LYS A 311 4.38 -35.87 -4.40
N THR A 312 3.49 -35.10 -5.03
CA THR A 312 2.22 -34.63 -4.44
C THR A 312 1.00 -35.14 -5.22
N HIS A 313 1.12 -35.36 -6.52
CA HIS A 313 0.02 -35.81 -7.39
C HIS A 313 0.45 -36.91 -8.38
N PRO A 314 -0.44 -37.84 -8.78
CA PRO A 314 -0.15 -38.78 -9.86
C PRO A 314 0.04 -38.05 -11.19
N ILE A 315 1.18 -38.27 -11.85
CA ILE A 315 1.55 -37.61 -13.12
C ILE A 315 0.54 -38.01 -14.22
N PRO A 316 -0.15 -37.05 -14.86
CA PRO A 316 -0.98 -37.34 -16.04
C PRO A 316 -0.13 -37.56 -17.29
N LYS A 317 -0.58 -38.46 -18.17
CA LYS A 317 0.04 -38.64 -19.49
C LYS A 317 -0.41 -37.53 -20.43
N LEU A 318 0.53 -36.76 -20.96
CA LEU A 318 0.24 -35.70 -21.93
C LEU A 318 0.26 -36.22 -23.37
N LEU A 319 -0.71 -35.78 -24.16
CA LEU A 319 -0.73 -35.91 -25.61
C LEU A 319 -0.84 -34.52 -26.23
N ILE A 320 0.19 -34.07 -26.94
CA ILE A 320 0.21 -32.74 -27.56
C ILE A 320 0.03 -32.90 -29.06
N GLU A 321 -1.05 -32.33 -29.60
CA GLU A 321 -1.45 -32.51 -30.99
C GLU A 321 -1.40 -31.16 -31.74
N PRO A 322 -0.37 -30.91 -32.57
CA PRO A 322 -0.42 -29.81 -33.54
C PRO A 322 -1.47 -30.12 -34.61
N LYS A 323 -2.53 -29.30 -34.71
CA LYS A 323 -3.60 -29.50 -35.70
C LYS A 323 -3.40 -28.66 -36.97
N ASP A 324 -2.55 -27.65 -36.93
CA ASP A 324 -2.19 -26.81 -38.08
C ASP A 324 -0.70 -26.91 -38.44
N HIS A 325 -0.39 -27.11 -39.72
CA HIS A 325 0.99 -27.03 -40.25
C HIS A 325 1.58 -25.59 -40.26
N LYS A 326 0.81 -24.59 -39.81
CA LYS A 326 1.20 -23.17 -39.78
C LYS A 326 1.61 -22.68 -38.38
N LEU A 327 1.71 -23.57 -37.41
CA LEU A 327 2.14 -23.21 -36.05
C LEU A 327 3.55 -22.57 -36.10
N PRO A 328 3.78 -21.48 -35.35
CA PRO A 328 5.08 -20.82 -35.34
C PRO A 328 6.09 -21.70 -34.59
N GLU A 329 7.29 -21.82 -35.14
CA GLU A 329 8.40 -22.59 -34.53
C GLU A 329 8.79 -22.04 -33.14
N LYS A 330 8.67 -20.71 -32.98
CA LYS A 330 8.99 -19.98 -31.75
C LYS A 330 7.91 -18.97 -31.38
N ILE A 331 7.80 -18.70 -30.08
CA ILE A 331 6.96 -17.67 -29.49
C ILE A 331 7.76 -16.80 -28.51
N ILE A 332 7.32 -15.57 -28.30
CA ILE A 332 7.86 -14.63 -27.32
C ILE A 332 6.83 -14.45 -26.20
N CYS A 333 7.06 -15.11 -25.06
CA CYS A 333 6.17 -15.14 -23.90
C CYS A 333 6.95 -15.34 -22.59
N ASP A 334 6.31 -15.18 -21.41
CA ASP A 334 6.92 -15.64 -20.16
C ASP A 334 6.71 -17.15 -20.01
N ALA A 335 7.65 -17.93 -20.54
CA ALA A 335 7.55 -19.39 -20.55
C ALA A 335 7.41 -20.01 -19.15
N ASN A 336 8.01 -19.39 -18.13
CA ASN A 336 7.95 -19.90 -16.76
C ASN A 336 6.54 -19.76 -16.18
N GLN A 337 5.88 -18.62 -16.39
CA GLN A 337 4.50 -18.40 -15.91
C GLN A 337 3.47 -19.13 -16.76
N MET A 338 3.67 -19.17 -18.08
CA MET A 338 2.86 -19.97 -18.99
C MET A 338 2.85 -21.44 -18.56
N VAL A 339 4.00 -22.01 -18.20
CA VAL A 339 4.07 -23.39 -17.70
C VAL A 339 3.53 -23.50 -16.27
N SER A 340 4.16 -22.86 -15.29
CA SER A 340 3.93 -23.15 -13.86
C SER A 340 2.60 -22.63 -13.31
N LEU A 341 2.06 -21.54 -13.87
CA LEU A 341 0.88 -20.88 -13.31
C LEU A 341 -0.36 -21.03 -14.20
N LEU A 342 -0.20 -21.29 -15.50
CA LEU A 342 -1.31 -21.39 -16.45
C LEU A 342 -1.55 -22.82 -16.93
N ILE A 343 -0.57 -23.43 -17.60
CA ILE A 343 -0.75 -24.73 -18.26
C ILE A 343 -0.75 -25.88 -17.24
N MET A 344 0.20 -25.89 -16.29
CA MET A 344 0.31 -26.95 -15.26
C MET A 344 -0.94 -27.04 -14.36
N PRO A 345 -1.48 -25.95 -13.77
CA PRO A 345 -2.68 -26.06 -12.92
C PRO A 345 -3.93 -26.50 -13.70
N VAL A 346 -4.06 -26.09 -14.96
CA VAL A 346 -5.14 -26.53 -15.85
C VAL A 346 -5.05 -28.03 -16.13
N ILE A 347 -3.86 -28.54 -16.45
CA ILE A 347 -3.62 -29.97 -16.68
C ILE A 347 -3.88 -30.79 -15.42
N LEU A 348 -3.36 -30.38 -14.26
CA LEU A 348 -3.57 -31.10 -13.00
C LEU A 348 -5.05 -31.14 -12.60
N SER A 349 -5.78 -30.03 -12.78
CA SER A 349 -7.22 -29.98 -12.53
C SER A 349 -7.98 -30.94 -13.46
N ILE A 350 -7.75 -30.89 -14.78
CA ILE A 350 -8.38 -31.79 -15.76
C ILE A 350 -8.02 -33.26 -15.50
N ALA A 351 -6.78 -33.55 -15.11
CA ALA A 351 -6.33 -34.90 -14.74
C ALA A 351 -6.98 -35.42 -13.45
N SER A 352 -7.25 -34.55 -12.48
CA SER A 352 -7.92 -34.92 -11.22
C SER A 352 -9.37 -35.38 -11.41
N LEU A 353 -10.00 -34.92 -12.51
CA LEU A 353 -11.38 -35.21 -12.89
C LEU A 353 -11.53 -36.53 -13.67
N ASP A 354 -10.42 -37.13 -14.10
CA ASP A 354 -10.42 -38.42 -14.77
C ASP A 354 -10.35 -39.57 -13.75
N SER A 355 -11.41 -40.39 -13.74
CA SER A 355 -11.49 -41.62 -12.96
C SER A 355 -10.76 -42.81 -13.59
N SER A 356 -10.22 -42.66 -14.80
CA SER A 356 -9.40 -43.68 -15.47
C SER A 356 -8.07 -43.89 -14.73
N LYS A 357 -7.49 -45.10 -14.85
CA LYS A 357 -6.18 -45.41 -14.25
C LYS A 357 -5.00 -44.73 -14.96
N ASP A 358 -5.20 -44.25 -16.19
CA ASP A 358 -4.12 -43.74 -17.05
C ASP A 358 -4.11 -42.22 -17.25
N ARG A 359 -5.15 -41.50 -16.80
CA ARG A 359 -5.25 -40.02 -16.72
C ARG A 359 -4.60 -39.29 -17.91
N PHE A 360 -5.20 -39.42 -19.08
CA PHE A 360 -4.71 -38.78 -20.29
C PHE A 360 -5.29 -37.37 -20.47
N VAL A 361 -4.39 -36.39 -20.61
CA VAL A 361 -4.74 -35.00 -20.93
C VAL A 361 -4.20 -34.65 -22.32
N THR A 362 -5.09 -34.20 -23.19
CA THR A 362 -4.77 -33.78 -24.56
C THR A 362 -4.69 -32.26 -24.63
N VAL A 363 -3.64 -31.76 -25.27
CA VAL A 363 -3.43 -30.33 -25.60
C VAL A 363 -3.40 -30.20 -27.11
N GLN A 364 -4.46 -29.66 -27.71
CA GLN A 364 -4.52 -29.43 -29.16
C GLN A 364 -4.12 -27.98 -29.46
N LEU A 365 -3.20 -27.81 -30.42
CA LEU A 365 -2.65 -26.51 -30.82
C LEU A 365 -3.16 -26.09 -32.20
N TYR A 366 -3.73 -24.89 -32.26
CA TYR A 366 -4.27 -24.28 -33.49
C TYR A 366 -3.72 -22.87 -33.68
N THR A 367 -3.63 -22.44 -34.93
CA THR A 367 -3.31 -21.06 -35.31
C THR A 367 -4.55 -20.18 -35.35
N THR A 368 -4.45 -18.98 -34.80
CA THR A 368 -5.53 -17.98 -34.81
C THR A 368 -4.94 -16.57 -34.69
N TYR A 369 -5.79 -15.56 -34.50
CA TYR A 369 -5.38 -14.17 -34.30
C TYR A 369 -6.07 -13.58 -33.07
N LEU A 370 -5.37 -12.70 -32.35
CA LEU A 370 -5.95 -11.81 -31.35
C LEU A 370 -6.16 -10.44 -31.98
N LYS A 371 -7.37 -9.91 -31.88
CA LYS A 371 -7.80 -8.65 -32.47
C LYS A 371 -8.23 -7.69 -31.37
N TYR A 372 -7.66 -6.49 -31.34
CA TYR A 372 -8.00 -5.46 -30.36
C TYR A 372 -8.47 -4.19 -31.06
N GLU A 373 -9.64 -3.70 -30.63
CA GLU A 373 -10.25 -2.50 -31.19
C GLU A 373 -9.63 -1.24 -30.59
N PRO A 374 -9.07 -0.33 -31.40
CA PRO A 374 -8.58 0.96 -30.94
C PRO A 374 -9.74 1.91 -30.68
N ARG A 375 -10.27 1.88 -29.45
CA ARG A 375 -11.31 2.82 -29.02
C ARG A 375 -10.72 4.22 -28.80
N ASN A 376 -10.60 4.99 -29.89
CA ASN A 376 -10.08 6.36 -29.88
C ASN A 376 -11.25 7.36 -29.99
N PRO A 377 -11.83 7.85 -28.88
CA PRO A 377 -13.10 8.59 -28.87
C PRO A 377 -12.98 10.03 -29.38
N ALA A 378 -11.79 10.48 -29.77
CA ALA A 378 -11.52 11.88 -30.14
C ALA A 378 -11.38 12.11 -31.66
N LYS A 379 -11.37 11.05 -32.49
CA LYS A 379 -11.34 11.16 -33.95
C LYS A 379 -12.06 9.99 -34.62
N ASP A 380 -13.07 10.28 -35.45
CA ASP A 380 -13.74 9.31 -36.36
C ASP A 380 -12.84 8.82 -37.52
N THR A 381 -11.52 8.98 -37.41
CA THR A 381 -10.56 8.35 -38.31
C THR A 381 -10.49 6.86 -37.98
N SER A 382 -10.80 6.01 -38.95
CA SER A 382 -10.76 4.54 -38.89
C SER A 382 -9.37 4.01 -38.52
N ALA A 383 -9.08 3.98 -37.22
CA ALA A 383 -7.86 3.41 -36.69
C ALA A 383 -7.86 1.90 -36.96
N THR A 384 -6.85 1.41 -37.68
CA THR A 384 -6.75 0.00 -38.05
C THR A 384 -6.64 -0.88 -36.82
N ASP A 385 -7.50 -1.90 -36.76
CA ASP A 385 -7.53 -2.87 -35.68
C ASP A 385 -6.17 -3.55 -35.51
N GLY A 386 -5.69 -3.64 -34.26
CA GLY A 386 -4.46 -4.37 -33.96
C GLY A 386 -4.71 -5.86 -34.07
N CYS A 387 -4.24 -6.49 -35.15
CA CYS A 387 -4.37 -7.93 -35.40
C CYS A 387 -3.02 -8.62 -35.20
N PHE A 388 -2.96 -9.57 -34.28
CA PHE A 388 -1.71 -10.21 -33.85
C PHE A 388 -1.81 -11.74 -34.00
N PRO A 389 -0.77 -12.42 -34.52
CA PRO A 389 -0.74 -13.88 -34.57
C PRO A 389 -0.86 -14.46 -33.16
N ALA A 390 -1.63 -15.54 -33.00
CA ALA A 390 -1.88 -16.19 -31.73
C ALA A 390 -1.97 -17.72 -31.87
N ILE A 391 -1.73 -18.41 -30.76
CA ILE A 391 -1.92 -19.86 -30.64
C ILE A 391 -3.13 -20.10 -29.74
N ALA A 392 -4.07 -20.91 -30.22
CA ALA A 392 -5.15 -21.46 -29.42
C ALA A 392 -4.76 -22.84 -28.88
N LEU A 393 -4.76 -22.99 -27.56
CA LEU A 393 -4.58 -24.23 -26.82
C LEU A 393 -5.94 -24.72 -26.35
N VAL A 394 -6.37 -25.90 -26.82
CA VAL A 394 -7.54 -26.61 -26.30
C VAL A 394 -7.05 -27.72 -25.38
N ILE A 395 -7.31 -27.60 -24.08
CA ILE A 395 -6.84 -28.56 -23.06
C ILE A 395 -8.03 -29.33 -22.51
N GLY A 396 -8.00 -30.66 -22.60
CA GLY A 396 -9.09 -31.53 -22.16
C GLY A 396 -8.67 -32.97 -21.90
N ASN A 397 -9.60 -33.81 -21.45
CA ASN A 397 -9.39 -35.25 -21.36
C ASN A 397 -9.37 -35.89 -22.77
N ALA A 398 -8.52 -36.90 -22.99
CA ALA A 398 -8.39 -37.58 -24.28
C ALA A 398 -9.67 -38.29 -24.78
N VAL A 399 -10.64 -38.57 -23.91
CA VAL A 399 -11.90 -39.26 -24.23
C VAL A 399 -13.02 -38.28 -24.66
N ILE A 400 -12.73 -36.98 -24.80
CA ILE A 400 -13.73 -35.98 -25.19
C ILE A 400 -14.12 -36.13 -26.67
N PRO A 401 -15.42 -36.29 -27.01
CA PRO A 401 -15.89 -36.35 -28.40
C PRO A 401 -15.57 -35.08 -29.19
N GLN A 402 -15.33 -35.22 -30.50
CA GLN A 402 -14.92 -34.09 -31.35
C GLN A 402 -15.99 -32.99 -31.42
N GLU A 403 -17.27 -33.35 -31.27
CA GLU A 403 -18.41 -32.43 -31.23
C GLU A 403 -18.48 -31.60 -29.92
N ALA A 404 -17.77 -32.03 -28.87
CA ALA A 404 -17.69 -31.33 -27.59
C ALA A 404 -16.49 -30.35 -27.50
N LEU A 405 -15.61 -30.34 -28.51
CA LEU A 405 -14.51 -29.37 -28.62
C LEU A 405 -15.04 -27.96 -28.97
N PRO A 406 -14.42 -26.88 -28.46
CA PRO A 406 -14.76 -25.52 -28.83
C PRO A 406 -14.41 -25.27 -30.30
N LYS A 407 -15.35 -24.66 -31.05
CA LYS A 407 -15.09 -24.24 -32.43
C LYS A 407 -14.05 -23.12 -32.43
N ILE A 408 -12.88 -23.40 -33.01
CA ILE A 408 -11.81 -22.41 -33.15
C ILE A 408 -12.26 -21.29 -34.11
N LYS A 409 -12.10 -20.04 -33.69
CA LYS A 409 -12.39 -18.86 -34.50
C LYS A 409 -11.16 -18.45 -35.30
N SER A 410 -11.38 -17.80 -36.44
CA SER A 410 -10.31 -17.16 -37.22
C SER A 410 -9.63 -16.03 -36.44
N TYR A 411 -10.36 -15.33 -35.57
CA TYR A 411 -9.82 -14.39 -34.60
C TYR A 411 -10.64 -14.35 -33.31
N TYR A 412 -10.02 -13.87 -32.24
CA TYR A 412 -10.62 -13.62 -30.93
C TYR A 412 -10.49 -12.14 -30.57
N GLN A 413 -11.54 -11.57 -29.99
CA GLN A 413 -11.58 -10.19 -29.50
C GLN A 413 -11.76 -10.18 -27.99
N ASP A 414 -11.06 -9.24 -27.35
CA ASP A 414 -11.00 -9.05 -25.90
C ASP A 414 -10.53 -10.30 -25.12
N VAL A 415 -10.23 -10.11 -23.85
CA VAL A 415 -9.37 -10.98 -23.04
C VAL A 415 -10.14 -12.06 -22.28
N THR A 416 -11.45 -11.89 -22.06
CA THR A 416 -12.28 -12.87 -21.33
C THR A 416 -13.76 -12.82 -21.75
N VAL A 417 -14.23 -13.79 -22.54
CA VAL A 417 -15.67 -14.08 -22.63
C VAL A 417 -16.05 -14.98 -21.46
N GLY A 418 -16.63 -14.38 -20.42
CA GLY A 418 -17.05 -15.10 -19.21
C GLY A 418 -17.12 -14.23 -17.95
N SER A 419 -16.50 -13.04 -17.96
CA SER A 419 -16.53 -12.08 -16.85
C SER A 419 -16.96 -10.69 -17.32
N GLU A 420 -18.06 -10.59 -18.06
CA GLU A 420 -18.86 -9.37 -18.01
C GLU A 420 -19.38 -9.23 -16.58
N PHE A 421 -18.70 -8.42 -15.77
CA PHE A 421 -19.20 -8.00 -14.47
C PHE A 421 -20.30 -6.97 -14.68
N SER A 422 -21.38 -7.38 -15.38
CA SER A 422 -22.56 -6.56 -15.51
C SER A 422 -23.13 -6.39 -14.09
N TRP A 423 -23.25 -5.15 -13.64
CA TRP A 423 -23.89 -4.81 -12.35
C TRP A 423 -25.37 -5.23 -12.28
N HIS A 424 -25.90 -5.84 -13.36
CA HIS A 424 -27.30 -6.21 -13.55
C HIS A 424 -27.56 -7.73 -13.64
N SER A 425 -26.53 -8.57 -13.85
CA SER A 425 -26.69 -10.03 -13.95
C SER A 425 -26.54 -10.70 -12.58
N VAL A 426 -27.58 -10.59 -11.76
CA VAL A 426 -27.80 -11.53 -10.66
C VAL A 426 -27.99 -12.93 -11.28
N VAL A 427 -27.27 -13.94 -10.77
CA VAL A 427 -27.17 -15.31 -11.31
C VAL A 427 -26.31 -15.45 -12.58
N GLN A 428 -24.97 -15.38 -12.43
CA GLN A 428 -24.12 -16.28 -13.22
C GLN A 428 -24.19 -17.68 -12.60
N LYS A 429 -24.35 -18.72 -13.44
CA LYS A 429 -24.21 -20.12 -13.01
C LYS A 429 -22.78 -20.34 -12.53
N GLU A 430 -22.61 -20.74 -11.27
CA GLU A 430 -21.28 -21.03 -10.72
C GLU A 430 -20.63 -22.16 -11.53
N SER A 431 -19.47 -21.86 -12.12
CA SER A 431 -18.59 -22.87 -12.71
C SER A 431 -18.01 -23.73 -11.58
N GLU A 432 -18.06 -25.06 -11.71
CA GLU A 432 -17.61 -26.04 -10.70
C GLU A 432 -16.09 -25.94 -10.35
N TRP A 433 -15.32 -25.08 -11.03
CA TRP A 433 -13.92 -24.78 -10.75
C TRP A 433 -13.76 -23.96 -9.45
N THR A 434 -12.70 -24.20 -8.67
CA THR A 434 -12.50 -23.40 -7.47
C THR A 434 -12.26 -21.92 -7.82
N SER A 435 -12.81 -21.02 -7.01
CA SER A 435 -12.75 -19.58 -7.28
C SER A 435 -11.33 -19.00 -7.24
N MET A 436 -10.35 -19.70 -6.65
CA MET A 436 -8.95 -19.28 -6.59
C MET A 436 -8.12 -19.74 -7.80
N GLU A 437 -8.30 -20.98 -8.26
CA GLU A 437 -7.64 -21.49 -9.48
C GLU A 437 -8.11 -20.69 -10.69
N LYS A 438 -9.43 -20.51 -10.82
CA LYS A 438 -10.06 -19.72 -11.89
C LYS A 438 -9.47 -18.32 -12.01
N ARG A 439 -9.43 -17.57 -10.90
CA ARG A 439 -8.85 -16.21 -10.84
C ARG A 439 -7.37 -16.16 -11.19
N SER A 440 -6.62 -17.22 -10.87
CA SER A 440 -5.19 -17.30 -11.17
C SER A 440 -4.97 -17.46 -12.67
N ILE A 441 -5.64 -18.45 -13.28
CA ILE A 441 -5.65 -18.70 -14.74
C ILE A 441 -6.08 -17.44 -15.50
N GLU A 442 -7.21 -16.83 -15.13
CA GLU A 442 -7.71 -15.57 -15.72
C GLU A 442 -6.65 -14.47 -15.68
N ARG A 443 -5.98 -14.28 -14.54
CA ARG A 443 -4.96 -13.24 -14.38
C ARG A 443 -3.78 -13.44 -15.33
N ILE A 444 -3.34 -14.68 -15.54
CA ILE A 444 -2.13 -14.97 -16.34
C ILE A 444 -2.38 -14.87 -17.83
N VAL A 445 -3.55 -15.33 -18.31
CA VAL A 445 -3.96 -15.10 -19.70
C VAL A 445 -4.08 -13.60 -19.95
N ARG A 446 -4.67 -12.87 -19.00
CA ARG A 446 -4.94 -11.43 -19.11
C ARG A 446 -3.68 -10.55 -19.13
N ILE A 447 -2.66 -10.84 -18.32
CA ILE A 447 -1.35 -10.14 -18.43
C ILE A 447 -0.63 -10.45 -19.76
N HIS A 448 -0.86 -11.64 -20.34
CA HIS A 448 -0.38 -12.00 -21.68
C HIS A 448 -1.24 -11.43 -22.81
N TYR A 449 -2.24 -10.58 -22.51
CA TYR A 449 -3.24 -10.06 -23.46
C TYR A 449 -4.06 -11.16 -24.18
N GLY A 450 -3.97 -12.42 -23.74
CA GLY A 450 -4.65 -13.55 -24.37
C GLY A 450 -6.17 -13.55 -24.18
N TYR A 451 -6.87 -14.51 -24.80
CA TYR A 451 -8.29 -14.78 -24.59
C TYR A 451 -8.48 -16.09 -23.81
N LEU A 452 -9.43 -16.12 -22.87
CA LEU A 452 -9.77 -17.32 -22.10
C LEU A 452 -11.27 -17.63 -22.18
N GLN A 453 -11.59 -18.90 -22.38
CA GLN A 453 -12.95 -19.44 -22.29
C GLN A 453 -12.95 -20.70 -21.42
N PHE A 454 -13.57 -20.58 -20.24
CA PHE A 454 -13.83 -21.74 -19.38
C PHE A 454 -14.97 -22.61 -19.93
N PRO A 455 -14.92 -23.93 -19.69
CA PRO A 455 -16.02 -24.82 -20.00
C PRO A 455 -17.20 -24.60 -19.04
N ALA A 456 -18.42 -24.88 -19.53
CA ALA A 456 -19.64 -24.84 -18.72
C ALA A 456 -19.78 -26.01 -17.71
N SER A 457 -18.88 -27.00 -17.77
CA SER A 457 -18.76 -28.13 -16.85
C SER A 457 -17.36 -28.73 -16.97
N HIS A 458 -16.84 -29.28 -15.87
CA HIS A 458 -15.54 -29.96 -15.77
C HIS A 458 -15.22 -31.01 -16.85
N LYS A 459 -16.25 -31.58 -17.51
CA LYS A 459 -16.09 -32.59 -18.56
C LYS A 459 -15.84 -32.03 -19.97
N ARG A 460 -15.79 -30.71 -20.13
CA ARG A 460 -15.48 -30.03 -21.41
C ARG A 460 -14.12 -29.36 -21.34
N PRO A 461 -13.41 -29.21 -22.48
CA PRO A 461 -12.06 -28.66 -22.48
C PRO A 461 -12.05 -27.15 -22.25
N ILE A 462 -10.94 -26.64 -21.72
CA ILE A 462 -10.65 -25.19 -21.66
C ILE A 462 -10.06 -24.75 -23.00
N LEU A 463 -10.45 -23.56 -23.46
CA LEU A 463 -9.79 -22.86 -24.57
C LEU A 463 -9.01 -21.66 -24.03
N ILE A 464 -7.71 -21.66 -24.27
CA ILE A 464 -6.77 -20.57 -23.99
C ILE A 464 -6.23 -20.08 -25.34
N VAL A 465 -6.15 -18.77 -25.56
CA VAL A 465 -5.52 -18.18 -26.75
C VAL A 465 -4.49 -17.17 -26.29
N VAL A 466 -3.24 -17.28 -26.75
CA VAL A 466 -2.16 -16.36 -26.38
C VAL A 466 -1.43 -15.82 -27.61
N PRO A 467 -0.95 -14.57 -27.60
CA PRO A 467 -0.24 -14.02 -28.75
C PRO A 467 1.11 -14.71 -28.94
N CYS A 468 1.51 -14.93 -30.19
CA CYS A 468 2.81 -15.50 -30.52
C CYS A 468 3.96 -14.56 -30.12
N ASN A 469 3.70 -13.26 -29.96
CA ASN A 469 4.66 -12.30 -29.46
C ASN A 469 3.96 -11.29 -28.52
N VAL A 470 4.05 -11.52 -27.21
CA VAL A 470 3.43 -10.65 -26.19
C VAL A 470 4.09 -9.27 -26.13
N ALA A 471 5.38 -9.17 -26.50
CA ALA A 471 6.09 -7.90 -26.56
C ALA A 471 5.55 -7.03 -27.70
N ALA A 472 5.32 -7.61 -28.89
CA ALA A 472 4.71 -6.89 -30.02
C ALA A 472 3.30 -6.37 -29.68
N VAL A 473 2.47 -7.14 -28.98
CA VAL A 473 1.14 -6.67 -28.52
C VAL A 473 1.31 -5.46 -27.59
N ARG A 474 2.13 -5.58 -26.55
CA ARG A 474 2.39 -4.49 -25.60
C ARG A 474 2.97 -3.25 -26.30
N ASP A 475 3.93 -3.44 -27.19
CA ASP A 475 4.66 -2.34 -27.80
C ASP A 475 3.81 -1.61 -28.84
N GLU A 476 2.91 -2.31 -29.56
CA GLU A 476 1.87 -1.69 -30.41
C GLU A 476 0.81 -0.94 -29.60
N MET A 477 0.40 -1.46 -28.44
CA MET A 477 -0.54 -0.78 -27.53
C MET A 477 0.02 0.53 -26.97
N ILE A 478 1.36 0.70 -26.95
CA ILE A 478 2.05 1.88 -26.41
C ILE A 478 2.57 2.78 -27.54
N SER A 479 2.99 2.24 -28.70
CA SER A 479 3.51 3.01 -29.83
C SER A 479 2.45 3.93 -30.45
N ARG A 480 1.17 3.52 -30.43
CA ARG A 480 0.01 4.36 -30.79
C ARG A 480 -0.15 5.61 -29.92
N ILE A 481 0.55 5.65 -28.79
CA ILE A 481 0.58 6.75 -27.82
C ILE A 481 1.84 7.62 -27.97
N LEU A 482 2.60 7.49 -29.08
CA LEU A 482 3.75 8.34 -29.34
C LEU A 482 3.33 9.82 -29.30
N PRO A 483 3.93 10.65 -28.42
CA PRO A 483 3.63 12.06 -28.42
C PRO A 483 4.16 12.68 -29.71
N SER A 484 3.34 13.50 -30.37
CA SER A 484 3.88 14.58 -31.18
C SER A 484 4.72 15.46 -30.24
N ASP A 485 5.93 15.80 -30.64
CA ASP A 485 6.81 16.74 -29.90
C ASP A 485 6.65 18.16 -30.48
N PRO A 486 5.71 18.99 -29.97
CA PRO A 486 5.85 20.43 -30.10
C PRO A 486 7.02 20.88 -29.23
N SER A 487 7.86 21.77 -29.74
CA SER A 487 8.93 22.38 -28.96
C SER A 487 8.36 23.18 -27.79
N ILE A 488 8.73 22.82 -26.56
CA ILE A 488 8.47 23.61 -25.35
C ILE A 488 9.66 24.55 -25.08
N SER A 489 9.43 25.62 -24.32
CA SER A 489 10.55 26.40 -23.78
C SER A 489 11.12 25.73 -22.52
N TYR A 490 12.44 25.87 -22.28
CA TYR A 490 13.08 25.41 -21.04
C TYR A 490 12.45 26.04 -19.77
N ARG A 491 11.94 27.27 -19.89
CA ARG A 491 11.22 27.95 -18.81
C ARG A 491 9.92 27.24 -18.46
N GLU A 492 9.06 27.03 -19.46
CA GLU A 492 7.76 26.36 -19.29
C GLU A 492 7.93 24.93 -18.80
N PHE A 493 8.91 24.22 -19.34
CA PHE A 493 9.34 22.91 -18.85
C PHE A 493 9.61 22.95 -17.33
N LYS A 494 10.47 23.86 -16.88
CA LYS A 494 10.80 24.03 -15.46
C LYS A 494 9.58 24.39 -14.61
N GLU A 495 8.70 25.27 -15.09
CA GLU A 495 7.46 25.64 -14.41
C GLU A 495 6.51 24.41 -14.28
N SER A 496 6.35 23.62 -15.35
CA SER A 496 5.55 22.39 -15.32
C SER A 496 6.10 21.31 -14.38
N MET A 497 7.43 21.21 -14.24
CA MET A 497 8.08 20.27 -13.32
C MET A 497 7.90 20.68 -11.85
N VAL A 498 7.83 21.99 -11.55
CA VAL A 498 7.46 22.48 -10.21
C VAL A 498 6.01 22.09 -9.88
N THR A 499 5.08 22.26 -10.82
CA THR A 499 3.68 21.83 -10.64
C THR A 499 3.58 20.32 -10.44
N LEU A 500 4.25 19.51 -11.27
CA LEU A 500 4.28 18.05 -11.15
C LEU A 500 4.85 17.59 -9.80
N THR A 501 5.95 18.20 -9.33
CA THR A 501 6.56 17.89 -8.03
C THR A 501 5.60 18.22 -6.88
N LYS A 502 4.92 19.37 -6.94
CA LYS A 502 3.90 19.77 -5.97
C LYS A 502 2.70 18.81 -5.98
N ALA A 503 2.25 18.40 -7.18
CA ALA A 503 1.16 17.46 -7.35
C ALA A 503 1.48 16.09 -6.73
N TYR A 504 2.64 15.53 -7.05
CA TYR A 504 3.13 14.28 -6.48
C TYR A 504 3.19 14.32 -4.95
N ASN A 505 3.83 15.35 -4.38
CA ASN A 505 3.97 15.49 -2.93
C ASN A 505 2.61 15.58 -2.21
N ASN A 506 1.66 16.32 -2.77
CA ASN A 506 0.31 16.42 -2.23
C ASN A 506 -0.45 15.08 -2.30
N LEU A 507 -0.38 14.38 -3.44
CA LEU A 507 -1.05 13.09 -3.63
C LEU A 507 -0.46 12.01 -2.69
N CYS A 508 0.84 12.08 -2.38
CA CYS A 508 1.47 11.23 -1.36
C CYS A 508 0.92 11.42 0.07
N THR A 509 0.18 12.49 0.36
CA THR A 509 -0.46 12.68 1.69
C THR A 509 -1.85 12.05 1.82
N VAL A 510 -2.43 11.55 0.72
CA VAL A 510 -3.75 10.89 0.72
C VAL A 510 -3.70 9.60 1.53
N ALA A 511 -4.77 9.31 2.29
CA ALA A 511 -4.84 8.13 3.14
C ALA A 511 -4.67 6.83 2.32
N ASP A 512 -3.91 5.87 2.86
CA ASP A 512 -3.60 4.57 2.26
C ASP A 512 -3.01 4.62 0.82
N MET A 513 -2.51 5.77 0.38
CA MET A 513 -1.86 5.96 -0.92
C MET A 513 -0.63 5.05 -1.04
N ARG A 514 -0.67 4.15 -2.04
CA ARG A 514 0.50 3.33 -2.41
C ARG A 514 1.39 4.15 -3.34
N THR A 515 2.50 4.67 -2.82
CA THR A 515 3.48 5.45 -3.59
C THR A 515 3.92 4.71 -4.84
N ILE A 516 4.20 3.41 -4.78
CA ILE A 516 4.62 2.59 -5.94
C ILE A 516 3.61 2.67 -7.11
N VAL A 517 2.30 2.64 -6.81
CA VAL A 517 1.23 2.74 -7.84
C VAL A 517 1.11 4.17 -8.35
N LEU A 518 1.33 5.16 -7.47
CA LEU A 518 1.37 6.57 -7.84
C LEU A 518 2.56 6.87 -8.77
N ASP A 519 3.75 6.33 -8.46
CA ASP A 519 4.94 6.37 -9.31
C ASP A 519 4.58 5.80 -10.69
N GLU A 520 4.15 4.53 -10.76
CA GLU A 520 3.77 3.86 -12.01
C GLU A 520 2.78 4.67 -12.86
N LEU A 521 1.81 5.34 -12.23
CA LEU A 521 0.86 6.23 -12.90
C LEU A 521 1.50 7.54 -13.38
N PHE A 522 2.33 8.22 -12.58
CA PHE A 522 3.06 9.42 -12.99
C PHE A 522 3.99 9.14 -14.18
N LEU A 523 4.71 8.01 -14.09
CA LEU A 523 5.58 7.50 -15.14
C LEU A 523 4.79 7.27 -16.45
N LEU A 524 3.63 6.59 -16.35
CA LEU A 524 2.75 6.32 -17.50
C LEU A 524 2.13 7.60 -18.08
N VAL A 525 1.66 8.52 -17.22
CA VAL A 525 1.09 9.82 -17.63
C VAL A 525 2.05 10.60 -18.50
N ARG A 526 3.29 10.75 -18.04
CA ARG A 526 4.29 11.55 -18.76
C ARG A 526 4.70 10.90 -20.09
N ARG A 527 4.81 9.56 -20.13
CA ARG A 527 5.09 8.80 -21.35
C ARG A 527 3.98 8.95 -22.39
N CYS A 528 2.72 8.79 -21.97
CA CYS A 528 1.56 8.79 -22.85
C CYS A 528 1.16 10.18 -23.36
N TYR A 529 1.44 11.25 -22.60
CA TYR A 529 1.13 12.61 -23.05
C TYR A 529 2.32 13.33 -23.70
N GLY A 530 3.57 12.97 -23.36
CA GLY A 530 4.75 13.72 -23.76
C GLY A 530 4.59 15.21 -23.49
N PHE A 531 4.74 16.05 -24.51
CA PHE A 531 4.53 17.50 -24.44
C PHE A 531 3.24 17.98 -25.14
N ARG A 532 2.28 17.09 -25.37
CA ARG A 532 0.98 17.45 -25.98
C ARG A 532 0.22 18.44 -25.08
N ARG A 533 -0.43 19.42 -25.71
CA ARG A 533 -1.30 20.42 -25.05
C ARG A 533 -2.77 20.06 -25.20
N HIS A 534 -3.53 20.44 -24.17
CA HIS A 534 -4.99 20.46 -24.18
C HIS A 534 -5.53 21.73 -24.87
N ALA A 535 -6.84 21.79 -25.13
CA ALA A 535 -7.51 22.97 -25.67
C ALA A 535 -7.40 24.21 -24.75
N SER A 536 -7.12 24.00 -23.46
CA SER A 536 -6.82 25.04 -22.46
C SER A 536 -5.37 25.56 -22.47
N GLY A 537 -4.59 25.26 -23.51
CA GLY A 537 -3.16 25.60 -23.62
C GLY A 537 -2.21 24.80 -22.70
N GLN A 538 -2.73 24.28 -21.59
CA GLN A 538 -1.99 23.52 -20.58
C GLN A 538 -1.47 22.18 -21.13
N LEU A 539 -0.33 21.73 -20.61
CA LEU A 539 0.25 20.42 -20.93
C LEU A 539 -0.66 19.31 -20.36
N PHE A 540 -0.98 18.29 -21.16
CA PHE A 540 -1.94 17.25 -20.77
C PHE A 540 -1.56 16.51 -19.48
N TYR A 541 -0.26 16.29 -19.23
CA TYR A 541 0.19 15.65 -17.99
C TYR A 541 0.00 16.55 -16.76
N VAL A 542 0.06 17.88 -16.91
CA VAL A 542 -0.26 18.83 -15.83
C VAL A 542 -1.75 18.77 -15.54
N ARG A 543 -2.62 18.92 -16.57
CA ARG A 543 -4.08 18.79 -16.45
C ARG A 543 -4.50 17.49 -15.76
N ALA A 544 -3.93 16.34 -16.17
CA ALA A 544 -4.27 15.06 -15.60
C ALA A 544 -3.94 14.95 -14.10
N LEU A 545 -2.83 15.56 -13.66
CA LEU A 545 -2.41 15.55 -12.27
C LEU A 545 -3.20 16.54 -11.41
N ASP A 546 -3.49 17.73 -11.93
CA ASP A 546 -4.30 18.74 -11.24
C ASP A 546 -5.75 18.25 -11.03
N ILE A 547 -6.35 17.57 -12.02
CA ILE A 547 -7.65 16.90 -11.87
C ILE A 547 -7.56 15.81 -10.78
N ALA A 548 -6.48 15.04 -10.74
CA ALA A 548 -6.26 14.04 -9.70
C ALA A 548 -6.10 14.67 -8.30
N GLN A 549 -5.53 15.88 -8.19
CA GLN A 549 -5.51 16.64 -6.95
C GLN A 549 -6.91 17.08 -6.51
N LEU A 550 -7.75 17.61 -7.42
CA LEU A 550 -9.13 17.99 -7.09
C LEU A 550 -9.94 16.78 -6.58
N VAL A 551 -9.77 15.61 -7.20
CA VAL A 551 -10.38 14.36 -6.73
C VAL A 551 -9.85 13.96 -5.35
N ALA A 552 -8.56 14.14 -5.07
CA ALA A 552 -7.96 13.89 -3.76
C ALA A 552 -8.45 14.87 -2.68
N GLU A 553 -8.70 16.14 -3.01
CA GLU A 553 -9.27 17.13 -2.07
C GLU A 553 -10.72 16.80 -1.69
N TRP A 554 -11.51 16.24 -2.63
CA TRP A 554 -12.88 15.84 -2.38
C TRP A 554 -13.01 14.44 -1.75
N VAL A 555 -12.05 13.54 -1.97
CA VAL A 555 -12.03 12.17 -1.45
C VAL A 555 -10.68 11.83 -0.79
N PRO A 556 -10.23 12.57 0.24
CA PRO A 556 -8.88 12.42 0.83
C PRO A 556 -8.69 11.11 1.62
N TYR A 557 -9.78 10.39 1.88
CA TYR A 557 -9.83 9.16 2.65
C TYR A 557 -9.71 7.88 1.79
N GLN A 558 -9.63 7.97 0.47
CA GLN A 558 -9.52 6.80 -0.40
C GLN A 558 -8.68 7.11 -1.66
N PRO A 559 -7.63 6.32 -1.97
CA PRO A 559 -6.74 6.62 -3.10
C PRO A 559 -7.28 6.11 -4.45
N ARG A 560 -8.28 5.22 -4.46
CA ARG A 560 -8.83 4.62 -5.69
C ARG A 560 -9.36 5.67 -6.70
N PRO A 561 -10.16 6.68 -6.32
CA PRO A 561 -10.64 7.69 -7.26
C PRO A 561 -9.52 8.51 -7.91
N VAL A 562 -8.42 8.75 -7.19
CA VAL A 562 -7.20 9.38 -7.74
C VAL A 562 -6.64 8.51 -8.87
N TYR A 563 -6.42 7.21 -8.63
CA TYR A 563 -5.95 6.27 -9.66
C TYR A 563 -6.89 6.19 -10.87
N PHE A 564 -8.20 6.16 -10.61
CA PHE A 564 -9.22 6.11 -11.65
C PHE A 564 -9.22 7.38 -12.50
N SER A 565 -9.08 8.57 -11.91
CA SER A 565 -9.03 9.84 -12.64
C SER A 565 -7.85 9.92 -13.62
N VAL A 566 -6.67 9.45 -13.18
CA VAL A 566 -5.46 9.42 -13.99
C VAL A 566 -5.60 8.42 -15.15
N LEU A 567 -6.05 7.20 -14.87
CA LEU A 567 -6.24 6.17 -15.90
C LEU A 567 -7.34 6.52 -16.90
N TYR A 568 -8.45 7.09 -16.45
CA TYR A 568 -9.50 7.64 -17.32
C TYR A 568 -8.94 8.68 -18.29
N GLY A 569 -8.15 9.64 -17.78
CA GLY A 569 -7.52 10.65 -18.63
C GLY A 569 -6.65 10.02 -19.72
N LEU A 570 -5.80 9.06 -19.34
CA LEU A 570 -4.93 8.35 -20.30
C LEU A 570 -5.72 7.62 -21.39
N VAL A 571 -6.80 6.94 -21.03
CA VAL A 571 -7.67 6.27 -22.02
C VAL A 571 -8.37 7.28 -22.92
N ARG A 572 -8.90 8.38 -22.37
CA ARG A 572 -9.72 9.36 -23.11
C ARG A 572 -8.88 10.28 -24.01
N TYR A 573 -7.72 10.74 -23.55
CA TYR A 573 -6.97 11.85 -24.18
C TYR A 573 -5.60 11.44 -24.73
N ALA A 574 -4.93 10.46 -24.12
CA ALA A 574 -3.71 9.90 -24.69
C ALA A 574 -4.01 8.84 -25.75
N GLY A 575 -5.13 8.11 -25.60
CA GLY A 575 -5.49 6.98 -26.46
C GLY A 575 -5.00 5.63 -25.92
N LEU A 576 -4.71 5.54 -24.61
CA LEU A 576 -4.32 4.29 -23.95
C LEU A 576 -5.43 3.23 -24.11
N PRO A 577 -5.18 2.08 -24.75
CA PRO A 577 -6.24 1.10 -24.98
C PRO A 577 -6.79 0.51 -23.67
N LEU A 578 -8.12 0.31 -23.58
CA LEU A 578 -8.75 -0.34 -22.42
C LEU A 578 -8.19 -1.76 -22.17
N ALA A 579 -7.75 -2.46 -23.22
CA ALA A 579 -7.05 -3.74 -23.10
C ALA A 579 -5.73 -3.63 -22.30
N TYR A 580 -5.00 -2.52 -22.40
CA TYR A 580 -3.83 -2.25 -21.54
C TYR A 580 -4.24 -2.10 -20.08
N VAL A 581 -5.33 -1.38 -19.79
CA VAL A 581 -5.83 -1.23 -18.42
C VAL A 581 -6.26 -2.59 -17.85
N LYS A 582 -6.95 -3.41 -18.66
CA LYS A 582 -7.39 -4.77 -18.32
C LYS A 582 -6.21 -5.69 -17.99
N ALA A 583 -5.16 -5.67 -18.81
CA ALA A 583 -3.95 -6.46 -18.60
C ALA A 583 -3.23 -6.07 -17.30
N ASN A 584 -2.96 -4.77 -17.13
CA ASN A 584 -2.00 -4.30 -16.14
C ASN A 584 -2.61 -3.98 -14.76
N TYR A 585 -3.91 -3.70 -14.62
CA TYR A 585 -4.54 -3.32 -13.33
C TYR A 585 -5.55 -4.38 -12.83
N SER A 586 -6.24 -4.15 -11.69
CA SER A 586 -7.27 -5.08 -11.22
C SER A 586 -8.54 -5.02 -12.09
N MET A 587 -9.39 -6.06 -12.05
CA MET A 587 -10.67 -6.03 -12.77
C MET A 587 -11.56 -4.87 -12.28
N ASP A 588 -11.55 -4.59 -10.97
CA ASP A 588 -12.26 -3.45 -10.38
C ASP A 588 -11.81 -2.12 -11.02
N VAL A 589 -10.50 -1.92 -11.17
CA VAL A 589 -9.94 -0.71 -11.82
C VAL A 589 -10.35 -0.65 -13.29
N TYR A 590 -10.26 -1.77 -14.01
CA TYR A 590 -10.67 -1.87 -15.41
C TYR A 590 -12.13 -1.48 -15.60
N HIS A 591 -13.06 -2.15 -14.91
CA HIS A 591 -14.49 -1.89 -15.05
C HIS A 591 -14.87 -0.49 -14.58
N PHE A 592 -14.16 0.08 -13.59
CA PHE A 592 -14.40 1.44 -13.16
C PHE A 592 -13.98 2.47 -14.22
N VAL A 593 -12.78 2.32 -14.80
CA VAL A 593 -12.29 3.18 -15.89
C VAL A 593 -13.16 3.03 -17.14
N GLU A 594 -13.54 1.79 -17.49
CA GLU A 594 -14.51 1.49 -18.55
C GLU A 594 -15.85 2.21 -18.32
N SER A 595 -16.36 2.22 -17.08
CA SER A 595 -17.58 2.94 -16.71
C SER A 595 -17.44 4.47 -16.88
N ILE A 596 -16.33 5.07 -16.43
CA ILE A 596 -16.10 6.52 -16.63
C ILE A 596 -15.97 6.88 -18.12
N VAL A 597 -15.38 5.98 -18.93
CA VAL A 597 -15.22 6.16 -20.39
C VAL A 597 -16.55 5.98 -21.13
N ALA A 598 -17.43 5.08 -20.68
CA ALA A 598 -18.74 4.81 -21.27
C ALA A 598 -19.72 5.99 -21.13
N VAL A 599 -19.58 6.79 -20.07
CA VAL A 599 -20.29 8.07 -19.89
C VAL A 599 -19.81 9.08 -20.93
N ASN A 600 -20.53 9.14 -22.05
CA ASN A 600 -20.25 10.04 -23.17
C ASN A 600 -20.98 11.38 -23.07
N LYS A 601 -22.25 11.42 -22.63
CA LYS A 601 -22.99 12.67 -22.39
C LYS A 601 -23.18 12.96 -20.91
N ARG A 602 -23.24 14.24 -20.53
CA ARG A 602 -23.52 14.63 -19.13
C ARG A 602 -24.95 14.33 -18.69
N GLN A 603 -25.89 14.26 -19.63
CA GLN A 603 -27.27 13.81 -19.39
C GLN A 603 -27.35 12.32 -19.02
N GLU A 604 -26.35 11.53 -19.40
CA GLU A 604 -26.24 10.10 -19.08
C GLU A 604 -25.52 9.87 -17.73
N MET A 605 -25.11 10.93 -17.01
CA MET A 605 -24.42 10.83 -15.72
C MET A 605 -25.31 10.56 -14.50
N GLU A 606 -26.64 10.45 -14.63
CA GLU A 606 -27.43 9.92 -13.52
C GLU A 606 -26.92 8.48 -13.22
N PRO A 607 -26.24 8.24 -12.08
CA PRO A 607 -25.07 7.37 -12.13
C PRO A 607 -25.38 5.97 -12.64
N CYS A 608 -24.71 5.60 -13.73
CA CYS A 608 -24.98 4.35 -14.45
C CYS A 608 -24.83 3.15 -13.50
N GLY A 609 -25.90 2.39 -13.29
CA GLY A 609 -25.91 1.29 -12.30
C GLY A 609 -26.18 1.72 -10.85
N LEU A 610 -26.76 2.90 -10.61
CA LEU A 610 -27.11 3.43 -9.29
C LEU A 610 -27.87 2.45 -8.38
N TYR A 611 -28.71 1.62 -8.97
CA TYR A 611 -29.64 0.74 -8.26
C TYR A 611 -29.25 -0.72 -8.44
N ILE A 612 -28.51 -1.25 -7.47
CA ILE A 612 -28.43 -2.70 -7.27
C ILE A 612 -29.80 -3.13 -6.71
N GLY A 613 -30.66 -3.60 -7.59
CA GLY A 613 -32.02 -4.02 -7.26
C GLY A 613 -32.02 -5.36 -6.55
N ASN A 614 -32.10 -5.36 -5.22
CA ASN A 614 -32.67 -6.48 -4.48
C ASN A 614 -34.11 -6.13 -4.07
N ARG A 615 -35.03 -7.12 -4.07
CA ARG A 615 -36.50 -6.95 -4.13
C ARG A 615 -37.16 -6.04 -3.07
N LEU A 616 -36.42 -5.55 -2.08
CA LEU A 616 -36.92 -4.81 -0.92
C LEU A 616 -36.23 -3.45 -0.67
N LYS A 617 -35.15 -3.08 -1.39
CA LYS A 617 -34.51 -1.75 -1.20
C LYS A 617 -33.63 -1.33 -2.38
N ARG A 618 -33.87 -0.12 -2.90
CA ARG A 618 -32.95 0.60 -3.81
C ARG A 618 -31.82 1.23 -2.98
N ILE A 619 -30.60 0.72 -3.10
CA ILE A 619 -29.42 1.26 -2.41
C ILE A 619 -28.47 1.85 -3.46
N ILE A 620 -28.07 3.11 -3.25
CA ILE A 620 -27.05 3.81 -4.04
C ILE A 620 -25.71 3.10 -3.87
N ASN A 621 -25.11 2.61 -4.96
CA ASN A 621 -23.72 2.17 -4.92
C ASN A 621 -22.80 3.39 -4.72
N ARG A 622 -22.18 3.49 -3.53
CA ARG A 622 -21.28 4.61 -3.19
C ARG A 622 -20.05 4.69 -4.10
N GLU A 623 -19.58 3.59 -4.67
CA GLU A 623 -18.43 3.63 -5.58
C GLU A 623 -18.78 4.34 -6.91
N GLN A 624 -20.03 4.22 -7.39
CA GLN A 624 -20.48 4.92 -8.61
C GLN A 624 -20.50 6.45 -8.44
N LEU A 625 -20.54 6.97 -7.21
CA LEU A 625 -20.42 8.41 -6.96
C LEU A 625 -19.03 8.95 -7.33
N PHE A 626 -17.99 8.11 -7.36
CA PHE A 626 -16.67 8.54 -7.81
C PHE A 626 -16.63 8.85 -9.32
N VAL A 627 -17.53 8.27 -10.13
CA VAL A 627 -17.67 8.65 -11.56
C VAL A 627 -18.09 10.12 -11.67
N LEU A 628 -19.10 10.54 -10.89
CA LEU A 628 -19.52 11.94 -10.80
C LEU A 628 -18.37 12.82 -10.30
N CYS A 629 -17.71 12.46 -9.19
CA CYS A 629 -16.59 13.24 -8.65
C CYS A 629 -15.48 13.47 -9.69
N ILE A 630 -15.11 12.45 -10.47
CA ILE A 630 -14.05 12.55 -11.49
C ILE A 630 -14.50 13.43 -12.66
N LYS A 631 -15.73 13.25 -13.17
CA LYS A 631 -16.28 14.08 -14.27
C LYS A 631 -16.53 15.53 -13.88
N PHE A 632 -16.77 15.80 -12.59
CA PHE A 632 -16.93 17.14 -12.03
C PHE A 632 -15.59 17.79 -11.73
N ALA A 633 -14.59 17.06 -11.25
CA ALA A 633 -13.23 17.55 -11.08
C ALA A 633 -12.61 17.95 -12.43
N GLU A 634 -12.84 17.14 -13.46
CA GLU A 634 -12.51 17.46 -14.85
C GLU A 634 -13.18 18.77 -15.31
N ARG A 635 -14.50 18.89 -15.16
CA ARG A 635 -15.24 20.10 -15.58
C ARG A 635 -14.82 21.35 -14.80
N LEU A 636 -14.59 21.21 -13.49
CA LEU A 636 -14.12 22.29 -12.64
C LEU A 636 -12.71 22.77 -13.04
N TYR A 637 -11.81 21.83 -13.38
CA TYR A 637 -10.50 22.18 -13.92
C TYR A 637 -10.63 22.98 -15.22
N ASP A 638 -11.45 22.48 -16.15
CA ASP A 638 -11.64 23.11 -17.46
C ASP A 638 -12.25 24.52 -17.34
N LEU A 639 -13.27 24.71 -16.50
CA LEU A 639 -13.87 26.02 -16.23
C LEU A 639 -12.89 26.98 -15.55
N ARG A 640 -12.05 26.51 -14.61
CA ARG A 640 -11.00 27.33 -13.97
C ARG A 640 -9.92 27.80 -14.95
N HIS A 641 -9.79 27.17 -16.11
CA HIS A 641 -8.85 27.55 -17.17
C HIS A 641 -9.52 28.21 -18.38
N ALA A 642 -10.79 28.65 -18.24
CA ALA A 642 -11.60 29.28 -19.30
C ALA A 642 -10.83 30.30 -20.17
N LYS A 643 -10.08 31.20 -19.53
CA LYS A 643 -9.31 32.27 -20.18
C LYS A 643 -8.22 31.80 -21.15
N ASP A 644 -7.72 30.58 -20.97
CA ASP A 644 -6.60 30.01 -21.73
C ASP A 644 -7.09 29.04 -22.82
N TYR A 645 -8.42 28.92 -23.02
CA TYR A 645 -9.02 28.07 -24.06
C TYR A 645 -8.91 28.67 -25.46
N ILE A 646 -8.60 27.80 -26.43
CA ILE A 646 -8.57 28.14 -27.86
C ILE A 646 -9.99 28.51 -28.37
N HIS A 647 -11.05 27.94 -27.79
CA HIS A 647 -12.44 28.13 -28.21
C HIS A 647 -13.35 28.48 -27.02
N LEU A 648 -13.58 29.78 -26.79
CA LEU A 648 -14.43 30.26 -25.68
C LEU A 648 -15.90 29.82 -25.81
N GLU A 649 -16.43 29.63 -27.01
CA GLU A 649 -17.81 29.10 -27.18
C GLU A 649 -17.96 27.66 -26.65
N GLU A 650 -16.91 26.83 -26.69
CA GLU A 650 -16.92 25.51 -26.03
C GLU A 650 -17.00 25.67 -24.51
N VAL A 651 -16.25 26.62 -23.94
CA VAL A 651 -16.27 26.93 -22.50
C VAL A 651 -17.62 27.46 -22.06
N LYS A 652 -18.24 28.34 -22.86
CA LYS A 652 -19.59 28.86 -22.62
C LYS A 652 -20.64 27.76 -22.60
N TYR A 653 -20.59 26.83 -23.56
CA TYR A 653 -21.44 25.63 -23.54
C TYR A 653 -21.18 24.78 -22.29
N MET A 654 -19.91 24.54 -21.93
CA MET A 654 -19.56 23.80 -20.72
C MET A 654 -20.09 24.46 -19.44
N ALA A 655 -20.01 25.79 -19.32
CA ALA A 655 -20.53 26.52 -18.17
C ALA A 655 -22.06 26.45 -18.08
N GLN A 656 -22.77 26.60 -19.20
CA GLN A 656 -24.23 26.44 -19.27
C GLN A 656 -24.68 25.00 -18.93
N GLU A 657 -23.99 23.99 -19.47
CA GLU A 657 -24.23 22.57 -19.15
C GLU A 657 -23.98 22.28 -17.67
N THR A 658 -22.96 22.89 -17.06
CA THR A 658 -22.67 22.76 -15.63
C THR A 658 -23.74 23.43 -14.77
N LEU A 659 -24.18 24.63 -15.14
CA LEU A 659 -25.23 25.37 -14.42
C LEU A 659 -26.58 24.64 -14.43
N THR A 660 -26.87 23.88 -15.50
CA THR A 660 -28.15 23.20 -15.72
C THR A 660 -28.16 21.73 -15.31
N ILE A 661 -27.06 20.99 -15.47
CA ILE A 661 -27.02 19.52 -15.28
C ILE A 661 -26.08 19.13 -14.13
N ASP A 662 -24.80 19.52 -14.18
CA ASP A 662 -23.82 19.09 -13.17
C ASP A 662 -24.21 19.57 -11.76
N ILE A 663 -24.78 20.78 -11.63
CA ILE A 663 -25.28 21.32 -10.35
C ILE A 663 -26.45 20.49 -9.80
N GLU A 664 -27.42 20.08 -10.63
CA GLU A 664 -28.57 19.30 -10.15
C GLU A 664 -28.13 17.92 -9.66
N LEU A 665 -27.28 17.24 -10.43
CA LEU A 665 -26.66 15.98 -10.06
C LEU A 665 -25.80 16.12 -8.79
N GLY A 666 -25.02 17.21 -8.69
CA GLY A 666 -24.20 17.52 -7.52
C GLY A 666 -25.04 17.73 -6.25
N LYS A 667 -26.10 18.54 -6.31
CA LYS A 667 -27.06 18.74 -5.20
C LYS A 667 -27.76 17.45 -4.78
N LYS A 668 -28.00 16.54 -5.72
CA LYS A 668 -28.72 15.27 -5.50
C LYS A 668 -27.83 14.17 -4.87
N TYR A 669 -26.53 14.16 -5.15
CA TYR A 669 -25.66 13.03 -4.84
C TYR A 669 -24.33 13.35 -4.11
N LEU A 670 -23.86 14.60 -4.12
CA LEU A 670 -22.54 15.00 -3.63
C LEU A 670 -22.63 16.09 -2.53
N ASN A 671 -21.47 16.57 -2.07
CA ASN A 671 -21.36 17.60 -1.04
C ASN A 671 -21.65 19.00 -1.63
N ALA A 672 -22.33 19.85 -0.86
CA ALA A 672 -22.59 21.26 -1.19
C ALA A 672 -21.32 22.02 -1.62
N LYS A 673 -20.15 21.78 -1.01
CA LYS A 673 -18.88 22.41 -1.40
C LYS A 673 -18.53 22.17 -2.88
N ILE A 674 -18.78 20.97 -3.40
CA ILE A 674 -18.51 20.63 -4.81
C ILE A 674 -19.44 21.43 -5.72
N VAL A 675 -20.70 21.58 -5.32
CA VAL A 675 -21.69 22.39 -6.05
C VAL A 675 -21.30 23.87 -6.02
N GLU A 676 -20.88 24.41 -4.88
CA GLU A 676 -20.43 25.80 -4.74
C GLU A 676 -19.21 26.10 -5.62
N GLU A 677 -18.20 25.23 -5.64
CA GLU A 677 -17.02 25.36 -6.51
C GLU A 677 -17.40 25.32 -8.00
N LEU A 678 -18.35 24.47 -8.41
CA LEU A 678 -18.86 24.41 -9.79
C LEU A 678 -19.69 25.64 -10.18
N VAL A 679 -20.57 26.14 -9.29
CA VAL A 679 -21.34 27.39 -9.50
C VAL A 679 -20.37 28.54 -9.74
N GLN A 680 -19.39 28.71 -8.84
CA GLN A 680 -18.43 29.80 -8.91
C GLN A 680 -17.62 29.74 -10.20
N ALA A 681 -17.05 28.58 -10.53
CA ALA A 681 -16.24 28.41 -11.74
C ALA A 681 -17.06 28.58 -13.03
N ALA A 682 -18.32 28.13 -13.07
CA ALA A 682 -19.17 28.30 -14.24
C ALA A 682 -19.53 29.78 -14.48
N ASN A 683 -19.89 30.53 -13.42
CA ASN A 683 -20.17 31.96 -13.54
C ASN A 683 -18.93 32.75 -13.98
N GLN A 684 -17.77 32.49 -13.36
CA GLN A 684 -16.50 33.12 -13.75
C GLN A 684 -16.10 32.78 -15.19
N ALA A 685 -16.35 31.54 -15.64
CA ALA A 685 -16.10 31.15 -17.03
C ALA A 685 -17.03 31.88 -18.02
N LEU A 686 -18.28 32.19 -17.66
CA LEU A 686 -19.19 32.99 -18.49
C LEU A 686 -18.73 34.45 -18.59
N GLU A 687 -18.31 35.08 -17.49
CA GLU A 687 -17.73 36.44 -17.48
C GLU A 687 -16.53 36.55 -18.46
N VAL A 688 -15.62 35.56 -18.41
CA VAL A 688 -14.50 35.45 -19.35
C VAL A 688 -14.98 35.30 -20.81
N CYS A 689 -16.05 34.53 -21.06
CA CYS A 689 -16.60 34.34 -22.41
C CYS A 689 -17.36 35.58 -22.95
N GLU A 690 -17.86 36.45 -22.07
CA GLU A 690 -18.55 37.69 -22.41
C GLU A 690 -17.59 38.88 -22.58
N GLY A 691 -16.30 38.69 -22.27
CA GLY A 691 -15.27 39.74 -22.36
C GLY A 691 -15.27 40.71 -21.18
N THR A 692 -15.93 40.34 -20.07
CA THR A 692 -16.03 41.13 -18.84
C THR A 692 -14.98 40.67 -17.82
N CYS A 693 -13.74 41.14 -17.97
CA CYS A 693 -12.62 40.93 -17.03
C CYS A 693 -11.80 42.21 -16.84
#